data_AF-A0AAE0RFB2-F1
#
_entry.id   AF-A0AAE0RFB2-F1
#
_cell.length_a   1.000
_cell.length_b   1.000
_cell.length_c   1.000
_cell.angle_alpha   90.00
_cell.angle_beta   90.00
_cell.angle_gamma   90.00
#
_symmetry.space_group_name_H-M   'P 1'
#
loop_
_entity.id
_entity.type
_entity.pdbx_description
1 polymer ?
#
loop_
_entity_poly.entity_id
_entity_poly.type
_entity_poly.pdbx_seq_one_letter_code
_entity_poly.pdbx_strand_id
1 'polypeptide(L)'
;KDVVFIAKVDSSALARKPTMKWLKGKWLDLGSKAGKHLQFKETYDKNTKVHVCLCRVCETFLMSLCNEENITSAMAEEEMELSLGDDKLMVLVYTYEMKLVKVKPGDAGGYRCEVTAKDKCDSCTFQVSVEAAETDQAQDILSAFKRADAGEDEGELDFSALLKAAKKPKKVQPEVDENEVWEMLKNAHPSEYEKIAFKYGITDLRGMLKRLKKMKPVEQKHSEAFLKRLDEWYSVMKGKKVVLRVEVADPNAEVKWLRNGQEIKPSAKYIMEANGNVRTLTINKCTLADDAAYECVIGEDKCFTEIYVKGCELEEKERFWSELDEVMESIPTGERVVIGADFNGHVGEGNTGDEEVMGKFGVKERNLEGQMVVDFAKRMDMGVVNTYFQKREEHRVTYKSGGRSTQVDYILCRRGNLKEISDCKVVVGESVARQHRMVVCRMTLMVCKKKRSEIEKKTKWWKLKKEECCEEFRQKLRQALGGQVVLPDDWETTAEVIRETGRKVLGVSSGRRKEDKETWWWNEEVQDSVQRKRLAKKKWDMDRTEENRQEYKELQRRVKREVSKAKQKAYDELYTRLDTREGEKDLYRLARQRDRDGKDVQQVRVIKDRDGRVLTSEESVQRRWKEYFEELMNEENEREKRVEGVNSVEQKVDKIRKDEVRKALKRMKSGKAVGPDDIPVEVWKCLGEAAVEFLASLFNRVLESERMPEEWRRSVLVPIFKNKGDVQSCSNYRGIKLMSHTMKLWERVVEARLRKVVEICEQQCGFMPRKSTTDAIFALRILMEKYRDGQRELHCVFVDLEKAYDRVPREELWYCMRKSGVAEKYVRVVQDMYERSRTVVRCAVGQTEEFNVEVGLHQGSALSPFLFAIVMDQLSEEVRQESPWTMMFADDIVICSESREQVEENLERWRFALERRGMKVSGSKTEYMCVNEREGSGTVRLQGEEVKKVQEFKYLGSTVQSNGECGKEVKKRVQAGWNGWRKVWGVLCDQKISARIKGKVYRTVVRAAMLYGLETVSLRKRQESELEVAELKMLRFSLGVTKLDRIRNEYIRGTAHVGRLGDKVREARLRWFGHVQRREKPPVTITKLLDDYQVVVGERVEFEVEVSDDGAQVIWCYEEQELSRDDSRHYRFKKDGLRHTLIIQEATLEDTGMYHAYTTGGHTKGELIVEGRYLSDRMKNSVLYKICVQLCLTTTLSSPVSV
;
A
#
# COMPACT_ATOMS: atom_id res chain seq x y z
N LYS A 1 -3.65 -26.89 -21.35
CA LYS A 1 -4.09 -25.64 -22.03
C LYS A 1 -5.01 -24.87 -21.06
N ASP A 2 -5.43 -23.65 -21.36
CA ASP A 2 -6.57 -23.02 -20.66
C ASP A 2 -7.87 -23.51 -21.32
N VAL A 3 -8.97 -23.61 -20.56
CA VAL A 3 -10.30 -24.02 -21.06
C VAL A 3 -11.36 -23.10 -20.43
N VAL A 4 -12.34 -22.65 -21.23
CA VAL A 4 -13.47 -21.82 -20.78
C VAL A 4 -14.77 -22.56 -21.10
N PHE A 5 -15.63 -22.69 -20.10
CA PHE A 5 -17.02 -23.12 -20.23
C PHE A 5 -17.90 -21.89 -20.15
N ILE A 6 -18.94 -21.82 -20.99
CA ILE A 6 -19.85 -20.67 -21.07
C ILE A 6 -21.27 -21.21 -21.05
N ALA A 7 -22.08 -20.73 -20.11
CA ALA A 7 -23.51 -21.00 -20.05
C ALA A 7 -24.27 -19.68 -20.22
N LYS A 8 -25.28 -19.68 -21.09
CA LYS A 8 -26.16 -18.54 -21.35
C LYS A 8 -27.55 -18.82 -20.81
N VAL A 9 -28.15 -17.83 -20.18
CA VAL A 9 -29.45 -17.93 -19.53
C VAL A 9 -30.34 -16.81 -20.07
N ASP A 10 -31.40 -17.18 -20.78
CA ASP A 10 -32.47 -16.24 -21.10
C ASP A 10 -33.23 -15.90 -19.81
N SER A 11 -33.49 -14.61 -19.63
CA SER A 11 -34.15 -14.04 -18.46
C SER A 11 -35.26 -13.05 -18.85
N SER A 12 -35.66 -13.02 -20.11
CA SER A 12 -36.78 -12.22 -20.62
C SER A 12 -38.08 -12.43 -19.81
N ALA A 13 -38.30 -13.64 -19.29
CA ALA A 13 -39.44 -14.00 -18.45
C ALA A 13 -39.13 -14.06 -16.93
N LEU A 14 -38.01 -13.46 -16.46
CA LEU A 14 -37.58 -13.51 -15.05
C LEU A 14 -37.54 -12.12 -14.40
N ALA A 15 -38.45 -11.89 -13.45
CA ALA A 15 -38.55 -10.62 -12.70
C ALA A 15 -37.36 -10.32 -11.75
N ARG A 16 -36.40 -11.25 -11.62
CA ARG A 16 -35.12 -11.05 -10.91
C ARG A 16 -34.02 -11.80 -11.66
N LYS A 17 -32.79 -11.28 -11.57
CA LYS A 17 -31.59 -11.92 -12.12
C LYS A 17 -31.47 -13.38 -11.63
N PRO A 18 -31.27 -14.36 -12.52
CA PRO A 18 -31.00 -15.76 -12.14
C PRO A 18 -29.60 -15.91 -11.53
N THR A 19 -29.42 -16.89 -10.64
CA THR A 19 -28.12 -17.22 -10.03
C THR A 19 -27.57 -18.56 -10.55
N MET A 20 -26.29 -18.56 -10.96
CA MET A 20 -25.59 -19.72 -11.51
C MET A 20 -24.60 -20.32 -10.51
N LYS A 21 -24.68 -21.63 -10.25
CA LYS A 21 -23.67 -22.41 -9.52
C LYS A 21 -22.95 -23.36 -10.47
N TRP A 22 -21.67 -23.61 -10.21
CA TRP A 22 -20.85 -24.57 -10.96
C TRP A 22 -20.31 -25.62 -10.00
N LEU A 23 -20.48 -26.90 -10.33
CA LEU A 23 -20.21 -28.05 -9.49
C LEU A 23 -19.26 -29.03 -10.17
N LYS A 24 -18.49 -29.80 -9.39
CA LYS A 24 -17.70 -30.95 -9.86
C LYS A 24 -18.02 -32.22 -9.05
N GLY A 25 -18.19 -33.34 -9.74
CA GLY A 25 -18.70 -34.57 -9.12
C GLY A 25 -20.09 -34.37 -8.54
N LYS A 26 -20.46 -35.13 -7.50
CA LYS A 26 -21.81 -35.06 -6.89
C LYS A 26 -22.06 -33.86 -5.97
N TRP A 27 -21.02 -33.22 -5.40
CA TRP A 27 -21.20 -32.31 -4.24
C TRP A 27 -20.24 -31.10 -4.16
N LEU A 28 -19.27 -30.93 -5.07
CA LEU A 28 -18.25 -29.88 -4.89
C LEU A 28 -18.59 -28.59 -5.63
N ASP A 29 -19.10 -27.58 -4.91
CA ASP A 29 -19.28 -26.22 -5.45
C ASP A 29 -17.92 -25.55 -5.73
N LEU A 30 -17.75 -25.12 -6.98
CA LEU A 30 -16.52 -24.55 -7.52
C LEU A 30 -16.43 -23.03 -7.34
N GLY A 31 -17.54 -22.33 -7.10
CA GLY A 31 -17.55 -20.90 -6.80
C GLY A 31 -16.69 -20.59 -5.57
N SER A 32 -16.75 -21.47 -4.58
CA SER A 32 -15.89 -21.46 -3.38
C SER A 32 -14.37 -21.58 -3.67
N LYS A 33 -13.98 -21.94 -4.89
CA LYS A 33 -12.59 -22.21 -5.31
C LYS A 33 -12.04 -21.24 -6.37
N ALA A 34 -12.68 -20.08 -6.54
CA ALA A 34 -12.20 -19.01 -7.41
C ALA A 34 -10.77 -18.54 -7.03
N GLY A 35 -9.90 -18.28 -8.02
CA GLY A 35 -8.51 -17.87 -7.82
C GLY A 35 -7.66 -17.87 -9.10
N LYS A 36 -6.35 -18.17 -8.98
CA LYS A 36 -5.43 -18.26 -10.14
C LYS A 36 -5.74 -19.45 -11.08
N HIS A 37 -6.46 -20.48 -10.63
CA HIS A 37 -6.66 -21.76 -11.36
C HIS A 37 -8.10 -21.95 -11.88
N LEU A 38 -9.12 -21.57 -11.10
CA LEU A 38 -10.49 -21.36 -11.58
C LEU A 38 -10.82 -19.87 -11.55
N GLN A 39 -11.31 -19.32 -12.66
CA GLN A 39 -11.77 -17.94 -12.76
C GLN A 39 -13.24 -17.95 -13.21
N PHE A 40 -14.09 -17.20 -12.52
CA PHE A 40 -15.47 -16.99 -12.95
C PHE A 40 -15.63 -15.57 -13.46
N LYS A 41 -16.43 -15.40 -14.50
CA LYS A 41 -16.81 -14.09 -15.04
C LYS A 41 -18.29 -14.15 -15.39
N GLU A 42 -19.01 -13.09 -15.04
CA GLU A 42 -20.37 -12.89 -15.52
C GLU A 42 -20.37 -11.65 -16.43
N THR A 43 -21.17 -11.71 -17.49
CA THR A 43 -21.48 -10.56 -18.34
C THR A 43 -22.97 -10.54 -18.65
N TYR A 44 -23.58 -9.40 -18.39
CA TYR A 44 -24.96 -9.07 -18.73
C TYR A 44 -24.96 -8.12 -19.92
N ASP A 45 -25.79 -8.40 -20.93
CA ASP A 45 -25.86 -7.64 -22.18
C ASP A 45 -27.32 -7.27 -22.46
N LYS A 46 -27.58 -5.99 -22.73
CA LYS A 46 -28.91 -5.46 -23.06
C LYS A 46 -29.18 -5.36 -24.57
N ASN A 47 -28.15 -5.42 -25.42
CA ASN A 47 -28.23 -5.04 -26.83
C ASN A 47 -27.97 -6.19 -27.82
N THR A 48 -28.28 -7.44 -27.43
CA THR A 48 -28.20 -8.59 -28.35
C THR A 48 -29.35 -8.56 -29.37
N LYS A 49 -29.18 -7.83 -30.49
CA LYS A 49 -30.07 -7.95 -31.66
C LYS A 49 -29.96 -9.36 -32.25
N VAL A 50 -30.98 -10.18 -32.04
CA VAL A 50 -31.13 -11.49 -32.69
C VAL A 50 -31.83 -11.29 -34.04
N HIS A 51 -31.12 -11.54 -35.14
CA HIS A 51 -31.76 -11.68 -36.45
C HIS A 51 -32.41 -13.07 -36.55
N VAL A 52 -33.74 -13.09 -36.63
CA VAL A 52 -34.51 -14.33 -36.85
C VAL A 52 -34.46 -14.68 -38.34
N CYS A 53 -33.63 -15.65 -38.71
CA CYS A 53 -33.76 -16.32 -40.01
C CYS A 53 -34.89 -17.36 -39.93
N LEU A 54 -36.02 -17.06 -40.58
CA LEU A 54 -37.07 -18.04 -40.84
C LEU A 54 -36.52 -19.15 -41.74
N CYS A 55 -36.61 -20.40 -41.27
CA CYS A 55 -36.65 -21.58 -42.12
C CYS A 55 -37.83 -22.45 -41.65
N ARG A 56 -38.60 -22.98 -42.60
CA ARG A 56 -39.78 -23.82 -42.33
C ARG A 56 -39.38 -25.22 -41.86
N VAL A 57 -40.25 -25.88 -41.10
CA VAL A 57 -40.96 -27.14 -41.46
C VAL A 57 -41.72 -27.69 -40.24
N CYS A 58 -43.01 -28.00 -40.41
CA CYS A 58 -43.90 -28.81 -39.52
C CYS A 58 -44.17 -28.32 -38.07
N GLU A 59 -45.36 -28.53 -37.45
CA GLU A 59 -46.72 -28.77 -37.99
C GLU A 59 -47.81 -28.56 -36.89
N THR A 60 -49.08 -28.48 -37.33
CA THR A 60 -50.37 -28.80 -36.65
C THR A 60 -50.86 -28.17 -35.31
N PHE A 61 -52.11 -27.68 -35.39
CA PHE A 61 -53.22 -27.76 -34.40
C PHE A 61 -53.46 -26.74 -33.26
N LEU A 62 -54.10 -25.61 -33.63
CA LEU A 62 -55.46 -25.20 -33.23
C LEU A 62 -56.16 -25.87 -32.02
N MET A 63 -56.64 -25.07 -31.04
CA MET A 63 -58.07 -24.68 -30.91
C MET A 63 -58.37 -23.84 -29.65
N SER A 64 -59.54 -23.15 -29.63
CA SER A 64 -60.24 -22.57 -28.46
C SER A 64 -59.62 -21.33 -27.79
N LEU A 65 -60.29 -20.19 -27.59
CA LEU A 65 -61.64 -19.73 -28.00
C LEU A 65 -61.64 -18.19 -28.11
N CYS A 66 -62.25 -17.67 -29.19
CA CYS A 66 -63.29 -16.63 -29.30
C CYS A 66 -63.48 -15.50 -28.24
N ASN A 67 -63.98 -14.29 -28.58
CA ASN A 67 -64.34 -13.67 -29.88
C ASN A 67 -64.57 -12.12 -29.73
N GLU A 68 -64.54 -11.40 -30.87
CA GLU A 68 -65.46 -10.30 -31.37
C GLU A 68 -65.96 -9.18 -30.41
N GLU A 69 -66.23 -7.91 -30.80
CA GLU A 69 -66.20 -7.10 -32.04
C GLU A 69 -66.06 -5.59 -31.61
N ASN A 70 -65.48 -4.63 -32.36
CA ASN A 70 -66.00 -3.86 -33.53
C ASN A 70 -67.41 -3.23 -33.32
N ILE A 71 -67.80 -2.04 -33.81
CA ILE A 71 -67.21 -0.97 -34.65
C ILE A 71 -68.00 0.36 -34.39
N THR A 72 -67.37 1.54 -34.38
CA THR A 72 -67.79 2.80 -35.09
C THR A 72 -66.90 4.01 -34.76
N SER A 73 -66.96 5.06 -35.59
CA SER A 73 -66.11 6.25 -35.53
C SER A 73 -66.91 7.56 -35.57
N ALA A 74 -66.47 8.60 -34.86
CA ALA A 74 -66.82 10.00 -35.16
C ALA A 74 -65.74 10.99 -34.65
N MET A 75 -65.46 12.00 -35.45
CA MET A 75 -64.36 12.98 -35.38
C MET A 75 -64.40 13.96 -34.19
N ALA A 76 -63.21 14.40 -33.76
CA ALA A 76 -62.90 15.82 -33.48
C ALA A 76 -61.37 16.03 -33.55
N GLU A 77 -60.93 17.25 -33.82
CA GLU A 77 -59.52 17.63 -34.04
C GLU A 77 -58.94 18.38 -32.83
N GLU A 78 -57.67 18.14 -32.49
CA GLU A 78 -56.72 19.19 -32.04
C GLU A 78 -55.28 18.65 -32.08
N GLU A 79 -54.29 19.55 -32.31
CA GLU A 79 -52.92 19.17 -32.64
C GLU A 79 -52.00 19.03 -31.41
N MET A 80 -51.27 17.90 -31.32
CA MET A 80 -50.05 17.82 -30.52
C MET A 80 -49.09 16.78 -31.11
N GLU A 81 -47.89 17.19 -31.51
CA GLU A 81 -46.96 16.34 -32.28
C GLU A 81 -46.41 15.17 -31.45
N LEU A 82 -46.78 13.94 -31.84
CA LEU A 82 -46.23 12.69 -31.31
C LEU A 82 -45.10 12.16 -32.19
N SER A 83 -43.88 12.11 -31.66
CA SER A 83 -42.74 11.47 -32.33
C SER A 83 -42.86 9.95 -32.33
N LEU A 84 -43.05 9.35 -33.51
CA LEU A 84 -43.03 7.89 -33.73
C LEU A 84 -41.70 7.26 -33.29
N GLY A 85 -41.76 6.11 -32.63
CA GLY A 85 -40.58 5.34 -32.22
C GLY A 85 -40.87 3.85 -32.03
N ASP A 86 -40.11 2.99 -32.72
CA ASP A 86 -40.28 1.53 -32.72
C ASP A 86 -40.08 0.89 -31.32
N ASP A 87 -41.16 0.39 -30.71
CA ASP A 87 -41.05 -0.41 -29.49
C ASP A 87 -40.62 -1.87 -29.81
N LYS A 88 -39.34 -2.16 -29.60
CA LYS A 88 -38.74 -3.48 -29.88
C LYS A 88 -38.55 -4.29 -28.59
N LEU A 89 -39.14 -5.48 -28.55
CA LEU A 89 -38.95 -6.47 -27.47
C LEU A 89 -37.45 -6.72 -27.19
N MET A 90 -36.98 -6.27 -26.02
CA MET A 90 -35.63 -6.55 -25.54
C MET A 90 -35.55 -7.92 -24.88
N VAL A 91 -34.78 -8.85 -25.45
CA VAL A 91 -34.47 -10.16 -24.83
C VAL A 91 -33.27 -10.01 -23.90
N LEU A 92 -33.48 -10.29 -22.61
CA LEU A 92 -32.48 -10.15 -21.56
C LEU A 92 -31.70 -11.46 -21.38
N VAL A 93 -30.41 -11.48 -21.73
CA VAL A 93 -29.57 -12.70 -21.62
C VAL A 93 -28.37 -12.48 -20.68
N TYR A 94 -28.28 -13.30 -19.64
CA TYR A 94 -27.09 -13.37 -18.78
C TYR A 94 -26.12 -14.43 -19.29
N THR A 95 -24.83 -14.11 -19.34
CA THR A 95 -23.76 -15.05 -19.73
C THR A 95 -22.81 -15.29 -18.55
N TYR A 96 -22.68 -16.56 -18.17
CA TYR A 96 -21.82 -17.03 -17.08
C TYR A 96 -20.66 -17.85 -17.65
N GLU A 97 -19.43 -17.45 -17.36
CA GLU A 97 -18.20 -18.11 -17.80
C GLU A 97 -17.44 -18.72 -16.62
N MET A 98 -16.98 -19.96 -16.75
CA MET A 98 -16.02 -20.62 -15.86
C MET A 98 -14.77 -21.01 -16.64
N LYS A 99 -13.61 -20.48 -16.23
CA LYS A 99 -12.32 -20.74 -16.87
C LYS A 99 -11.38 -21.55 -15.96
N LEU A 100 -10.91 -22.68 -16.48
CA LEU A 100 -9.74 -23.41 -15.96
C LEU A 100 -8.46 -22.87 -16.59
N VAL A 101 -7.51 -22.41 -15.77
CA VAL A 101 -6.21 -21.89 -16.21
C VAL A 101 -5.14 -22.97 -16.02
N LYS A 102 -4.41 -23.32 -17.09
CA LYS A 102 -3.44 -24.42 -17.14
C LYS A 102 -4.00 -25.74 -16.56
N VAL A 103 -5.01 -26.30 -17.24
CA VAL A 103 -5.64 -27.61 -16.96
C VAL A 103 -4.59 -28.70 -16.69
N LYS A 104 -4.80 -29.46 -15.62
CA LYS A 104 -3.98 -30.58 -15.10
C LYS A 104 -4.80 -31.88 -15.12
N PRO A 105 -4.20 -33.08 -15.00
CA PRO A 105 -4.94 -34.34 -14.95
C PRO A 105 -6.04 -34.41 -13.88
N GLY A 106 -5.81 -33.84 -12.69
CA GLY A 106 -6.81 -33.74 -11.62
C GLY A 106 -8.00 -32.78 -11.90
N ASP A 107 -7.94 -32.00 -12.99
CA ASP A 107 -9.06 -31.20 -13.46
C ASP A 107 -10.06 -32.04 -14.29
N ALA A 108 -9.72 -33.28 -14.67
CA ALA A 108 -10.67 -34.23 -15.28
C ALA A 108 -11.83 -34.61 -14.34
N GLY A 109 -12.96 -35.05 -14.91
CA GLY A 109 -14.15 -35.52 -14.19
C GLY A 109 -15.46 -34.94 -14.75
N GLY A 110 -16.58 -35.32 -14.14
CA GLY A 110 -17.90 -34.74 -14.42
C GLY A 110 -18.11 -33.40 -13.73
N TYR A 111 -18.72 -32.46 -14.44
CA TYR A 111 -19.11 -31.12 -14.01
C TYR A 111 -20.61 -30.90 -14.22
N ARG A 112 -21.19 -29.97 -13.46
CA ARG A 112 -22.56 -29.49 -13.64
C ARG A 112 -22.61 -27.97 -13.51
N CYS A 113 -23.47 -27.31 -14.27
CA CYS A 113 -23.95 -25.96 -13.95
C CYS A 113 -25.44 -26.02 -13.58
N GLU A 114 -25.83 -25.24 -12.57
CA GLU A 114 -27.20 -25.16 -12.06
C GLU A 114 -27.64 -23.69 -12.02
N VAL A 115 -28.76 -23.38 -12.66
CA VAL A 115 -29.39 -22.06 -12.71
C VAL A 115 -30.59 -22.07 -11.78
N THR A 116 -30.67 -21.07 -10.91
CA THR A 116 -31.77 -20.91 -9.94
C THR A 116 -32.35 -19.51 -10.04
N ALA A 117 -33.69 -19.40 -10.07
CA ALA A 117 -34.39 -18.13 -10.10
C ALA A 117 -35.74 -18.27 -9.38
N LYS A 118 -35.75 -17.92 -8.08
CA LYS A 118 -36.90 -17.99 -7.18
C LYS A 118 -37.51 -19.40 -7.10
N ASP A 119 -38.41 -19.72 -8.02
CA ASP A 119 -39.30 -20.89 -8.01
C ASP A 119 -38.98 -21.86 -9.17
N LYS A 120 -37.95 -21.55 -9.99
CA LYS A 120 -37.47 -22.37 -11.10
C LYS A 120 -35.98 -22.70 -10.96
N CYS A 121 -35.63 -23.95 -11.27
CA CYS A 121 -34.25 -24.43 -11.34
C CYS A 121 -34.06 -25.23 -12.65
N ASP A 122 -32.90 -25.07 -13.29
CA ASP A 122 -32.49 -25.83 -14.46
C ASP A 122 -31.01 -26.24 -14.34
N SER A 123 -30.59 -27.34 -14.96
CA SER A 123 -29.22 -27.86 -14.80
C SER A 123 -28.70 -28.60 -16.03
N CYS A 124 -27.41 -28.42 -16.31
CA CYS A 124 -26.71 -29.12 -17.39
C CYS A 124 -25.42 -29.78 -16.87
N THR A 125 -25.18 -31.03 -17.28
CA THR A 125 -24.01 -31.83 -16.88
C THR A 125 -23.13 -32.16 -18.08
N PHE A 126 -21.81 -32.06 -17.91
CA PHE A 126 -20.82 -32.38 -18.95
C PHE A 126 -19.58 -33.04 -18.34
N GLN A 127 -18.85 -33.85 -19.11
CA GLN A 127 -17.58 -34.44 -18.67
C GLN A 127 -16.37 -33.72 -19.29
N VAL A 128 -15.25 -33.74 -18.57
CA VAL A 128 -13.95 -33.24 -19.02
C VAL A 128 -12.93 -34.37 -18.84
N SER A 129 -12.35 -34.86 -19.93
CA SER A 129 -11.16 -35.73 -19.91
C SER A 129 -9.88 -34.88 -20.04
N VAL A 130 -8.76 -35.40 -19.55
CA VAL A 130 -7.44 -34.74 -19.66
C VAL A 130 -6.37 -35.78 -19.98
N GLU A 131 -6.03 -35.87 -21.25
CA GLU A 131 -4.96 -36.71 -21.79
C GLU A 131 -3.59 -36.09 -21.49
N ALA A 132 -2.59 -36.92 -21.18
CA ALA A 132 -1.18 -36.50 -21.09
C ALA A 132 -0.47 -36.83 -22.41
N ALA A 133 0.39 -35.92 -22.89
CA ALA A 133 1.17 -36.18 -24.10
C ALA A 133 2.32 -37.15 -23.80
N GLU A 134 2.42 -38.21 -24.58
CA GLU A 134 3.52 -39.17 -24.51
C GLU A 134 4.84 -38.54 -25.01
N THR A 135 5.95 -39.11 -24.57
CA THR A 135 7.30 -38.74 -25.01
C THR A 135 8.16 -39.99 -25.04
N ASP A 136 8.67 -40.35 -26.22
CA ASP A 136 9.51 -41.53 -26.41
C ASP A 136 10.74 -41.51 -25.51
N GLN A 137 11.05 -42.67 -24.92
CA GLN A 137 12.21 -42.86 -24.06
C GLN A 137 13.29 -43.65 -24.78
N ALA A 138 14.52 -43.13 -24.74
CA ALA A 138 15.74 -43.92 -24.87
C ALA A 138 16.48 -43.90 -23.51
N GLN A 139 16.52 -45.06 -22.85
CA GLN A 139 17.20 -45.31 -21.56
C GLN A 139 18.73 -45.44 -21.74
N ASP A 140 19.57 -45.47 -20.70
CA ASP A 140 19.89 -44.39 -19.72
C ASP A 140 21.44 -44.40 -19.50
N ILE A 141 22.12 -44.94 -18.48
CA ILE A 141 21.79 -45.44 -17.12
C ILE A 141 22.64 -44.61 -16.12
N LEU A 142 22.21 -43.38 -15.81
CA LEU A 142 22.85 -42.53 -14.80
C LEU A 142 21.86 -41.67 -13.99
N SER A 143 20.55 -41.94 -14.08
CA SER A 143 19.48 -41.10 -13.51
C SER A 143 18.89 -41.56 -12.16
N ALA A 144 19.50 -42.52 -11.48
CA ALA A 144 19.27 -42.70 -10.05
C ALA A 144 19.64 -41.40 -9.30
N PHE A 145 18.77 -40.95 -8.40
CA PHE A 145 18.83 -39.65 -7.71
C PHE A 145 18.62 -38.38 -8.57
N LYS A 146 17.41 -38.21 -9.14
CA LYS A 146 16.69 -36.91 -9.07
C LYS A 146 15.20 -36.96 -9.46
N ARG A 147 14.31 -36.98 -8.45
CA ARG A 147 12.94 -36.44 -8.52
C ARG A 147 12.50 -35.92 -7.16
N ALA A 148 12.38 -34.60 -7.00
CA ALA A 148 11.58 -33.93 -5.97
C ALA A 148 11.65 -32.38 -6.12
N ASP A 149 11.20 -31.84 -7.25
CA ASP A 149 10.94 -30.40 -7.40
C ASP A 149 9.52 -30.19 -7.98
N ALA A 150 8.74 -29.30 -7.38
CA ALA A 150 7.34 -29.07 -7.76
C ALA A 150 6.86 -27.64 -7.45
N GLY A 151 6.65 -26.83 -8.49
CA GLY A 151 5.73 -25.69 -8.48
C GLY A 151 6.25 -24.40 -7.83
N GLU A 152 7.00 -23.60 -8.60
CA GLU A 152 7.39 -22.24 -8.21
C GLU A 152 6.28 -21.19 -8.44
N ASP A 153 6.40 -20.05 -7.74
CA ASP A 153 5.74 -18.77 -8.06
C ASP A 153 6.81 -17.66 -7.81
N GLU A 154 8.01 -17.82 -8.38
CA GLU A 154 9.08 -16.80 -8.39
C GLU A 154 8.98 -15.96 -9.68
N GLY A 155 9.14 -14.64 -9.55
CA GLY A 155 9.31 -13.73 -10.69
C GLY A 155 10.81 -13.50 -10.94
N GLU A 156 11.27 -13.74 -12.16
CA GLU A 156 12.68 -13.57 -12.52
C GLU A 156 13.10 -12.08 -12.48
N LEU A 157 14.06 -11.77 -11.61
CA LEU A 157 14.94 -10.62 -11.76
C LEU A 157 16.24 -11.15 -12.36
N ASP A 158 16.68 -10.61 -13.50
CA ASP A 158 17.92 -11.06 -14.14
C ASP A 158 19.15 -10.68 -13.29
N PHE A 159 19.83 -11.70 -12.76
CA PHE A 159 21.05 -11.55 -11.98
C PHE A 159 22.34 -11.71 -12.81
N SER A 160 22.25 -11.99 -14.12
CA SER A 160 23.40 -12.22 -14.99
C SER A 160 24.21 -10.95 -15.30
N ALA A 161 23.54 -9.79 -15.35
CA ALA A 161 24.17 -8.50 -15.67
C ALA A 161 25.18 -8.05 -14.59
N LEU A 162 24.88 -8.28 -13.30
CA LEU A 162 25.66 -7.78 -12.17
C LEU A 162 27.07 -8.40 -12.05
N LEU A 163 27.30 -9.58 -12.61
CA LEU A 163 28.60 -10.27 -12.55
C LEU A 163 29.59 -9.88 -13.65
N LYS A 164 29.15 -9.19 -14.72
CA LYS A 164 30.01 -8.81 -15.85
C LYS A 164 30.85 -7.54 -15.62
N ALA A 165 30.60 -6.79 -14.55
CA ALA A 165 31.22 -5.48 -14.29
C ALA A 165 32.71 -5.50 -13.87
N ALA A 166 33.39 -6.65 -13.88
CA ALA A 166 34.75 -6.80 -13.33
C ALA A 166 35.67 -7.71 -14.16
N LYS A 167 36.29 -7.19 -15.23
CA LYS A 167 37.54 -7.75 -15.80
C LYS A 167 38.35 -6.71 -16.62
N LYS A 168 39.63 -7.04 -16.86
CA LYS A 168 40.68 -6.18 -17.45
C LYS A 168 40.49 -5.94 -18.97
N PRO A 169 41.17 -4.93 -19.58
CA PRO A 169 41.01 -4.60 -21.00
C PRO A 169 41.37 -5.76 -21.94
N LYS A 170 40.69 -5.81 -23.10
CA LYS A 170 40.93 -6.76 -24.18
C LYS A 170 42.26 -6.48 -24.91
N LYS A 171 42.94 -7.53 -25.37
CA LYS A 171 43.80 -7.46 -26.57
C LYS A 171 42.89 -7.42 -27.81
N VAL A 172 43.35 -6.78 -28.88
CA VAL A 172 42.71 -6.87 -30.21
C VAL A 172 43.20 -8.14 -30.92
N GLN A 173 42.32 -8.79 -31.65
CA GLN A 173 42.61 -9.81 -32.67
C GLN A 173 41.82 -9.43 -33.94
N PRO A 174 42.25 -9.86 -35.15
CA PRO A 174 41.54 -9.54 -36.39
C PRO A 174 40.17 -10.21 -36.46
N GLU A 175 39.27 -9.63 -37.25
CA GLU A 175 38.08 -10.32 -37.75
C GLU A 175 38.52 -11.30 -38.87
N VAL A 176 37.83 -12.43 -38.99
CA VAL A 176 38.07 -13.49 -39.99
C VAL A 176 36.75 -13.73 -40.73
N ASP A 177 36.80 -13.90 -42.05
CA ASP A 177 35.61 -14.21 -42.85
C ASP A 177 35.17 -15.66 -42.58
N GLU A 178 33.91 -15.85 -42.17
CA GLU A 178 33.37 -17.20 -41.95
C GLU A 178 33.31 -18.02 -43.25
N ASN A 179 33.14 -17.39 -44.42
CA ASN A 179 32.98 -18.09 -45.70
C ASN A 179 34.25 -18.84 -46.13
N GLU A 180 35.43 -18.24 -45.93
CA GLU A 180 36.73 -18.86 -46.24
C GLU A 180 36.95 -20.12 -45.37
N VAL A 181 36.51 -20.05 -44.11
CA VAL A 181 36.54 -21.17 -43.15
C VAL A 181 35.54 -22.28 -43.53
N TRP A 182 34.38 -21.94 -44.09
CA TRP A 182 33.40 -22.95 -44.56
C TRP A 182 33.93 -23.80 -45.72
N GLU A 183 34.60 -23.22 -46.72
CA GLU A 183 35.17 -23.99 -47.84
C GLU A 183 36.38 -24.84 -47.41
N MET A 184 37.22 -24.35 -46.49
CA MET A 184 38.27 -25.19 -45.90
C MET A 184 37.70 -26.43 -45.19
N LEU A 185 36.56 -26.30 -44.49
CA LEU A 185 35.93 -27.42 -43.77
C LEU A 185 35.18 -28.40 -44.68
N LYS A 186 34.69 -27.98 -45.86
CA LYS A 186 34.10 -28.92 -46.85
C LYS A 186 35.13 -29.89 -47.41
N ASN A 187 36.34 -29.40 -47.69
CA ASN A 187 37.35 -30.09 -48.50
C ASN A 187 38.45 -30.79 -47.67
N ALA A 188 38.55 -30.50 -46.37
CA ALA A 188 39.49 -31.16 -45.46
C ALA A 188 38.99 -32.52 -44.93
N HIS A 189 39.92 -33.41 -44.59
CA HIS A 189 39.61 -34.71 -43.98
C HIS A 189 39.14 -34.55 -42.52
N PRO A 190 38.21 -35.38 -42.00
CA PRO A 190 37.63 -35.18 -40.66
C PRO A 190 38.61 -35.15 -39.48
N SER A 191 39.80 -35.74 -39.63
CA SER A 191 40.90 -35.68 -38.66
C SER A 191 41.55 -34.30 -38.51
N GLU A 192 41.22 -33.34 -39.37
CA GLU A 192 41.84 -32.01 -39.40
C GLU A 192 40.91 -30.89 -38.91
N TYR A 193 39.61 -31.17 -38.73
CA TYR A 193 38.61 -30.18 -38.35
C TYR A 193 38.93 -29.49 -37.01
N GLU A 194 39.50 -30.20 -36.03
CA GLU A 194 39.92 -29.59 -34.75
C GLU A 194 41.14 -28.68 -34.92
N LYS A 195 42.08 -29.01 -35.81
CA LYS A 195 43.24 -28.15 -36.11
C LYS A 195 42.79 -26.86 -36.80
N ILE A 196 41.86 -26.95 -37.76
CA ILE A 196 41.27 -25.80 -38.44
C ILE A 196 40.50 -24.94 -37.43
N ALA A 197 39.63 -25.54 -36.61
CA ALA A 197 38.87 -24.83 -35.59
C ALA A 197 39.77 -24.10 -34.56
N PHE A 198 40.86 -24.73 -34.12
CA PHE A 198 41.80 -24.11 -33.19
C PHE A 198 42.62 -22.99 -33.85
N LYS A 199 43.06 -23.17 -35.10
CA LYS A 199 43.84 -22.17 -35.87
C LYS A 199 43.05 -20.88 -36.12
N TYR A 200 41.73 -20.99 -36.35
CA TYR A 200 40.85 -19.84 -36.65
C TYR A 200 39.90 -19.45 -35.48
N GLY A 201 40.06 -20.04 -34.29
CA GLY A 201 39.37 -19.60 -33.07
C GLY A 201 37.88 -19.99 -32.95
N ILE A 202 37.44 -21.01 -33.67
CA ILE A 202 36.02 -21.44 -33.74
C ILE A 202 35.59 -22.09 -32.42
N THR A 203 34.58 -21.53 -31.76
CA THR A 203 34.08 -22.02 -30.46
C THR A 203 32.92 -23.01 -30.53
N ASP A 204 32.27 -23.18 -31.69
CA ASP A 204 31.15 -24.11 -31.92
C ASP A 204 31.34 -24.97 -33.19
N LEU A 205 32.46 -25.70 -33.26
CA LEU A 205 32.72 -26.67 -34.33
C LEU A 205 31.60 -27.73 -34.42
N ARG A 206 31.05 -28.16 -33.27
CA ARG A 206 30.03 -29.22 -33.20
C ARG A 206 28.67 -28.76 -33.75
N GLY A 207 28.31 -27.48 -33.59
CA GLY A 207 27.14 -26.87 -34.21
C GLY A 207 27.34 -26.55 -35.69
N MET A 208 28.52 -26.11 -36.12
CA MET A 208 28.85 -25.93 -37.55
C MET A 208 28.75 -27.25 -38.33
N LEU A 209 29.36 -28.34 -37.82
CA LEU A 209 29.26 -29.66 -38.46
C LEU A 209 27.81 -30.19 -38.48
N LYS A 210 26.98 -29.86 -37.47
CA LYS A 210 25.53 -30.13 -37.50
C LYS A 210 24.77 -29.31 -38.55
N ARG A 211 25.20 -28.09 -38.88
CA ARG A 211 24.64 -27.28 -39.97
C ARG A 211 25.07 -27.83 -41.34
N LEU A 212 26.35 -28.18 -41.51
CA LEU A 212 26.87 -28.84 -42.71
C LEU A 212 26.08 -30.11 -43.05
N LYS A 213 25.80 -30.95 -42.04
CA LYS A 213 25.02 -32.19 -42.20
C LYS A 213 23.53 -31.98 -42.50
N LYS A 214 23.01 -30.74 -42.40
CA LYS A 214 21.64 -30.35 -42.76
C LYS A 214 21.53 -29.66 -44.13
N MET A 215 22.65 -29.37 -44.81
CA MET A 215 22.67 -28.63 -46.08
C MET A 215 22.88 -29.50 -47.33
N LYS A 216 22.67 -30.81 -47.23
CA LYS A 216 22.41 -31.61 -48.44
C LYS A 216 20.96 -31.34 -48.91
N PRO A 217 20.72 -30.98 -50.17
CA PRO A 217 19.36 -30.87 -50.69
C PRO A 217 18.70 -32.25 -50.68
N VAL A 218 17.39 -32.27 -50.43
CA VAL A 218 16.53 -33.43 -50.65
C VAL A 218 15.57 -33.04 -51.77
N GLU A 219 15.61 -33.77 -52.87
CA GLU A 219 14.77 -33.53 -54.03
C GLU A 219 13.30 -33.81 -53.69
N GLN A 220 12.39 -32.98 -54.19
CA GLN A 220 10.96 -33.22 -54.02
C GLN A 220 10.52 -34.34 -54.96
N LYS A 221 10.15 -35.50 -54.42
CA LYS A 221 9.36 -36.48 -55.17
C LYS A 221 7.95 -35.95 -55.40
N HIS A 222 7.39 -36.30 -56.56
CA HIS A 222 5.99 -36.04 -56.88
C HIS A 222 5.10 -36.95 -56.02
N SER A 223 4.15 -36.36 -55.29
CA SER A 223 3.25 -37.05 -54.35
C SER A 223 1.89 -37.31 -55.00
N GLU A 224 1.46 -38.56 -55.11
CA GLU A 224 0.19 -38.91 -55.78
C GLU A 224 -1.05 -38.67 -54.89
N ALA A 225 -0.89 -38.37 -53.60
CA ALA A 225 -1.98 -38.24 -52.63
C ALA A 225 -2.83 -36.95 -52.76
N PHE A 226 -2.29 -35.85 -53.30
CA PHE A 226 -2.96 -34.54 -53.39
C PHE A 226 -3.25 -34.16 -54.84
N LEU A 227 -4.53 -34.05 -55.21
CA LEU A 227 -4.97 -33.48 -56.49
C LEU A 227 -4.87 -31.95 -56.49
N LYS A 228 -5.11 -31.30 -55.35
CA LYS A 228 -4.92 -29.85 -55.16
C LYS A 228 -4.44 -29.55 -53.74
N ARG A 229 -3.34 -28.80 -53.65
CA ARG A 229 -2.71 -28.37 -52.39
C ARG A 229 -3.27 -27.02 -51.92
N LEU A 230 -2.91 -26.62 -50.70
CA LEU A 230 -3.23 -25.30 -50.13
C LEU A 230 -2.60 -24.16 -50.95
N ASP A 231 -3.25 -22.99 -50.93
CA ASP A 231 -2.65 -21.73 -51.38
C ASP A 231 -1.57 -21.27 -50.37
N GLU A 232 -0.57 -20.50 -50.82
CA GLU A 232 0.62 -20.18 -50.01
C GLU A 232 0.29 -19.45 -48.69
N TRP A 233 -0.72 -18.57 -48.68
CA TRP A 233 -1.17 -17.83 -47.51
C TRP A 233 -2.62 -17.35 -47.61
N TYR A 234 -3.23 -17.05 -46.47
CA TYR A 234 -4.56 -16.47 -46.33
C TYR A 234 -4.55 -15.28 -45.35
N SER A 235 -5.47 -14.32 -45.51
CA SER A 235 -5.63 -13.21 -44.55
C SER A 235 -7.09 -12.97 -44.16
N VAL A 236 -7.32 -12.60 -42.90
CA VAL A 236 -8.65 -12.48 -42.30
C VAL A 236 -8.69 -11.37 -41.25
N MET A 237 -9.84 -10.70 -41.10
CA MET A 237 -10.05 -9.72 -40.02
C MET A 237 -10.38 -10.43 -38.69
N LYS A 238 -9.91 -9.89 -37.57
CA LYS A 238 -10.32 -10.29 -36.22
C LYS A 238 -11.86 -10.40 -36.13
N GLY A 239 -12.36 -11.55 -35.67
CA GLY A 239 -13.79 -11.85 -35.55
C GLY A 239 -14.46 -12.45 -36.80
N LYS A 240 -13.86 -12.40 -37.99
CA LYS A 240 -14.38 -13.07 -39.21
C LYS A 240 -13.91 -14.54 -39.29
N LYS A 241 -14.40 -15.29 -40.28
CA LYS A 241 -13.98 -16.68 -40.56
C LYS A 241 -13.06 -16.77 -41.79
N VAL A 242 -12.23 -17.80 -41.84
CA VAL A 242 -11.40 -18.18 -43.00
C VAL A 242 -11.56 -19.67 -43.29
N VAL A 243 -11.42 -20.09 -44.54
CA VAL A 243 -11.59 -21.48 -44.98
C VAL A 243 -10.37 -21.92 -45.79
N LEU A 244 -9.72 -22.98 -45.34
CA LEU A 244 -8.68 -23.69 -46.09
C LEU A 244 -9.33 -24.85 -46.88
N ARG A 245 -8.84 -25.16 -48.09
CA ARG A 245 -9.33 -26.27 -48.92
C ARG A 245 -8.17 -27.03 -49.55
N VAL A 246 -8.24 -28.36 -49.53
CA VAL A 246 -7.39 -29.26 -50.32
C VAL A 246 -8.25 -30.29 -51.03
N GLU A 247 -7.69 -30.92 -52.07
CA GLU A 247 -8.33 -31.98 -52.83
C GLU A 247 -7.39 -33.18 -52.94
N VAL A 248 -7.92 -34.37 -52.68
CA VAL A 248 -7.17 -35.60 -52.38
C VAL A 248 -7.49 -36.68 -53.41
N ALA A 249 -6.56 -37.59 -53.68
CA ALA A 249 -6.75 -38.60 -54.72
C ALA A 249 -7.80 -39.67 -54.35
N ASP A 250 -7.77 -40.16 -53.11
CA ASP A 250 -8.74 -41.12 -52.58
C ASP A 250 -9.85 -40.41 -51.77
N PRO A 251 -11.13 -40.50 -52.17
CA PRO A 251 -12.24 -39.92 -51.41
C PRO A 251 -12.41 -40.47 -49.99
N ASN A 252 -11.83 -41.64 -49.67
CA ASN A 252 -11.86 -42.23 -48.32
C ASN A 252 -10.64 -41.84 -47.45
N ALA A 253 -9.64 -41.12 -47.98
CA ALA A 253 -8.45 -40.75 -47.22
C ALA A 253 -8.77 -39.80 -46.04
N GLU A 254 -8.39 -40.19 -44.83
CA GLU A 254 -8.37 -39.30 -43.67
C GLU A 254 -7.22 -38.30 -43.78
N VAL A 255 -7.46 -37.05 -43.35
CA VAL A 255 -6.46 -35.99 -43.41
C VAL A 255 -6.29 -35.33 -42.05
N LYS A 256 -5.04 -35.11 -41.64
CA LYS A 256 -4.68 -34.50 -40.37
C LYS A 256 -4.29 -33.04 -40.60
N TRP A 257 -5.02 -32.13 -39.98
CA TRP A 257 -4.66 -30.70 -39.96
C TRP A 257 -3.82 -30.39 -38.72
N LEU A 258 -2.69 -29.72 -38.92
CA LEU A 258 -1.82 -29.24 -37.85
C LEU A 258 -1.69 -27.72 -37.89
N ARG A 259 -1.39 -27.13 -36.74
CA ARG A 259 -1.03 -25.72 -36.58
C ARG A 259 0.29 -25.61 -35.83
N ASN A 260 1.30 -24.99 -36.44
CA ASN A 260 2.68 -24.94 -35.92
C ASN A 260 3.18 -26.33 -35.43
N GLY A 261 2.88 -27.39 -36.18
CA GLY A 261 3.24 -28.78 -35.82
C GLY A 261 2.41 -29.45 -34.71
N GLN A 262 1.32 -28.85 -34.22
CA GLN A 262 0.36 -29.53 -33.32
C GLN A 262 -0.95 -29.85 -34.04
N GLU A 263 -1.41 -31.10 -33.94
CA GLU A 263 -2.69 -31.56 -34.51
C GLU A 263 -3.90 -30.79 -33.94
N ILE A 264 -4.79 -30.37 -34.84
CA ILE A 264 -6.01 -29.63 -34.54
C ILE A 264 -7.15 -30.66 -34.37
N LYS A 265 -7.82 -30.69 -33.22
CA LYS A 265 -9.05 -31.48 -33.03
C LYS A 265 -10.28 -30.62 -33.42
N PRO A 266 -11.33 -31.19 -34.06
CA PRO A 266 -12.55 -30.46 -34.43
C PRO A 266 -13.22 -29.74 -33.25
N SER A 267 -13.81 -28.57 -33.49
CA SER A 267 -14.50 -27.76 -32.47
C SER A 267 -15.35 -26.67 -33.13
N ALA A 268 -16.18 -25.96 -32.34
CA ALA A 268 -16.93 -24.78 -32.83
C ALA A 268 -16.02 -23.68 -33.43
N LYS A 269 -14.72 -23.68 -33.09
CA LYS A 269 -13.71 -22.80 -33.69
C LYS A 269 -13.06 -23.37 -34.95
N TYR A 270 -12.87 -24.68 -35.02
CA TYR A 270 -12.19 -25.39 -36.11
C TYR A 270 -13.13 -26.47 -36.66
N ILE A 271 -13.90 -26.12 -37.69
CA ILE A 271 -14.80 -27.04 -38.38
C ILE A 271 -14.02 -27.70 -39.51
N MET A 272 -14.03 -29.04 -39.58
CA MET A 272 -13.43 -29.82 -40.65
C MET A 272 -14.53 -30.55 -41.40
N GLU A 273 -14.51 -30.51 -42.72
CA GLU A 273 -15.53 -31.14 -43.56
C GLU A 273 -14.85 -32.00 -44.63
N ALA A 274 -15.43 -33.17 -44.89
CA ALA A 274 -14.99 -34.11 -45.90
C ALA A 274 -16.16 -34.38 -46.86
N ASN A 275 -15.98 -34.11 -48.15
CA ASN A 275 -17.02 -34.28 -49.16
C ASN A 275 -16.39 -34.79 -50.46
N GLY A 276 -16.57 -36.08 -50.74
CA GLY A 276 -15.86 -36.78 -51.82
C GLY A 276 -14.35 -36.60 -51.71
N ASN A 277 -13.71 -36.14 -52.78
CA ASN A 277 -12.28 -35.84 -52.83
C ASN A 277 -11.89 -34.49 -52.18
N VAL A 278 -12.83 -33.70 -51.64
CA VAL A 278 -12.53 -32.39 -51.03
C VAL A 278 -12.40 -32.51 -49.51
N ARG A 279 -11.46 -31.75 -48.94
CA ARG A 279 -11.28 -31.58 -47.48
C ARG A 279 -11.13 -30.10 -47.15
N THR A 280 -11.89 -29.60 -46.18
CA THR A 280 -11.83 -28.20 -45.73
C THR A 280 -11.48 -28.08 -44.25
N LEU A 281 -10.88 -26.94 -43.88
CA LEU A 281 -10.76 -26.47 -42.50
C LEU A 281 -11.25 -25.02 -42.41
N THR A 282 -12.43 -24.84 -41.82
CA THR A 282 -12.99 -23.53 -41.50
C THR A 282 -12.59 -23.10 -40.09
N ILE A 283 -11.92 -21.95 -39.98
CA ILE A 283 -11.60 -21.30 -38.70
C ILE A 283 -12.61 -20.18 -38.44
N ASN A 284 -13.41 -20.32 -37.39
CA ASN A 284 -14.43 -19.35 -37.00
C ASN A 284 -13.90 -18.32 -35.99
N LYS A 285 -14.33 -17.06 -36.14
CA LYS A 285 -14.02 -15.91 -35.26
C LYS A 285 -12.52 -15.81 -34.94
N CYS A 286 -11.72 -15.58 -35.99
CA CYS A 286 -10.27 -15.50 -35.92
C CYS A 286 -9.80 -14.41 -34.93
N THR A 287 -8.74 -14.69 -34.19
CA THR A 287 -8.13 -13.80 -33.19
C THR A 287 -6.65 -13.61 -33.51
N LEU A 288 -5.99 -12.60 -32.93
CA LEU A 288 -4.53 -12.44 -33.07
C LEU A 288 -3.75 -13.69 -32.61
N ALA A 289 -4.35 -14.54 -31.76
CA ALA A 289 -3.81 -15.82 -31.36
C ALA A 289 -4.10 -16.97 -32.35
N ASP A 290 -4.59 -16.69 -33.57
CA ASP A 290 -4.80 -17.65 -34.67
C ASP A 290 -3.82 -17.48 -35.84
N ASP A 291 -3.06 -16.38 -35.85
CA ASP A 291 -1.91 -16.13 -36.72
C ASP A 291 -0.87 -17.26 -36.52
N ALA A 292 -0.51 -17.98 -37.60
CA ALA A 292 0.34 -19.18 -37.57
C ALA A 292 0.53 -19.81 -38.96
N ALA A 293 1.47 -20.75 -39.04
CA ALA A 293 1.51 -21.76 -40.10
C ALA A 293 0.53 -22.91 -39.80
N TYR A 294 -0.13 -23.39 -40.86
CA TYR A 294 -1.04 -24.53 -40.86
C TYR A 294 -0.58 -25.55 -41.89
N GLU A 295 -0.67 -26.84 -41.56
CA GLU A 295 -0.28 -27.96 -42.41
C GLU A 295 -1.45 -28.93 -42.58
N CYS A 296 -1.57 -29.58 -43.74
CA CYS A 296 -2.48 -30.68 -43.98
C CYS A 296 -1.68 -31.91 -44.42
N VAL A 297 -1.87 -33.04 -43.75
CA VAL A 297 -1.05 -34.26 -43.86
C VAL A 297 -1.93 -35.47 -44.19
N ILE A 298 -1.47 -36.31 -45.11
CA ILE A 298 -2.15 -37.53 -45.60
C ILE A 298 -1.10 -38.63 -45.73
N GLY A 299 -1.15 -39.63 -44.85
CA GLY A 299 -0.09 -40.64 -44.76
C GLY A 299 1.27 -39.98 -44.46
N GLU A 300 2.23 -40.12 -45.38
CA GLU A 300 3.55 -39.47 -45.30
C GLU A 300 3.61 -38.11 -46.02
N ASP A 301 2.62 -37.79 -46.87
CA ASP A 301 2.59 -36.59 -47.69
C ASP A 301 1.97 -35.39 -46.97
N LYS A 302 2.40 -34.16 -47.33
CA LYS A 302 1.87 -32.94 -46.72
C LYS A 302 1.92 -31.68 -47.58
N CYS A 303 1.09 -30.69 -47.23
CA CYS A 303 1.13 -29.32 -47.73
C CYS A 303 0.99 -28.30 -46.58
N PHE A 304 1.36 -27.04 -46.83
CA PHE A 304 1.46 -25.98 -45.80
C PHE A 304 0.89 -24.65 -46.31
N THR A 305 0.52 -23.76 -45.38
CA THR A 305 0.06 -22.39 -45.64
C THR A 305 0.25 -21.51 -44.40
N GLU A 306 0.27 -20.18 -44.52
CA GLU A 306 0.24 -19.25 -43.39
C GLU A 306 -1.06 -18.43 -43.33
N ILE A 307 -1.59 -18.17 -42.12
CA ILE A 307 -2.78 -17.36 -41.92
C ILE A 307 -2.45 -16.10 -41.13
N TYR A 308 -2.89 -14.94 -41.63
CA TYR A 308 -2.68 -13.63 -41.01
C TYR A 308 -3.97 -13.00 -40.49
N VAL A 309 -3.95 -12.52 -39.22
CA VAL A 309 -5.15 -11.94 -38.59
C VAL A 309 -5.00 -10.45 -38.32
N LYS A 310 -5.75 -9.63 -39.07
CA LYS A 310 -5.74 -8.15 -38.98
C LYS A 310 -6.48 -7.64 -37.72
N GLY A 311 -6.00 -6.54 -37.16
CA GLY A 311 -6.33 -6.04 -35.82
C GLY A 311 -7.55 -5.11 -35.70
N CYS A 312 -7.38 -4.05 -34.91
CA CYS A 312 -8.38 -3.05 -34.50
C CYS A 312 -9.05 -2.32 -35.69
N GLU A 313 -10.33 -1.97 -35.53
CA GLU A 313 -11.14 -1.28 -36.54
C GLU A 313 -10.73 0.21 -36.66
N LEU A 314 -11.17 0.89 -37.72
CA LEU A 314 -10.62 2.22 -38.06
C LEU A 314 -11.11 3.32 -37.09
N GLU A 315 -12.39 3.32 -36.76
CA GLU A 315 -13.04 4.29 -35.86
C GLU A 315 -12.37 4.35 -34.47
N GLU A 316 -11.96 3.20 -33.92
CA GLU A 316 -11.25 3.12 -32.63
C GLU A 316 -9.85 3.78 -32.69
N LYS A 317 -9.17 3.73 -33.85
CA LYS A 317 -7.88 4.40 -34.07
C LYS A 317 -8.06 5.89 -34.27
N GLU A 318 -9.06 6.29 -35.04
CA GLU A 318 -9.38 7.69 -35.32
C GLU A 318 -9.74 8.43 -34.03
N ARG A 319 -10.56 7.82 -33.16
CA ARG A 319 -10.87 8.40 -31.84
C ARG A 319 -9.61 8.57 -30.97
N PHE A 320 -8.71 7.59 -30.92
CA PHE A 320 -7.44 7.72 -30.19
C PHE A 320 -6.59 8.90 -30.68
N TRP A 321 -6.51 9.12 -32.00
CA TRP A 321 -5.77 10.27 -32.54
C TRP A 321 -6.46 11.60 -32.25
N SER A 322 -7.80 11.65 -32.24
CA SER A 322 -8.56 12.85 -31.83
C SER A 322 -8.34 13.17 -30.34
N GLU A 323 -8.44 12.17 -29.46
CA GLU A 323 -8.15 12.30 -28.02
C GLU A 323 -6.71 12.79 -27.77
N LEU A 324 -5.75 12.38 -28.61
CA LEU A 324 -4.34 12.83 -28.52
C LEU A 324 -4.13 14.25 -29.07
N ASP A 325 -4.85 14.64 -30.12
CA ASP A 325 -4.78 15.99 -30.69
C ASP A 325 -5.31 17.04 -29.69
N GLU A 326 -6.46 16.80 -29.03
CA GLU A 326 -6.99 17.67 -27.97
C GLU A 326 -5.97 17.89 -26.82
N VAL A 327 -5.30 16.81 -26.39
CA VAL A 327 -4.26 16.88 -25.36
C VAL A 327 -3.06 17.69 -25.82
N MET A 328 -2.67 17.60 -27.10
CA MET A 328 -1.54 18.36 -27.65
C MET A 328 -1.83 19.85 -27.80
N GLU A 329 -3.06 20.24 -28.20
CA GLU A 329 -3.49 21.64 -28.28
C GLU A 329 -3.53 22.31 -26.89
N SER A 330 -3.82 21.55 -25.83
CA SER A 330 -3.82 22.06 -24.45
C SER A 330 -2.43 22.50 -23.92
N ILE A 331 -1.33 22.09 -24.58
CA ILE A 331 0.04 22.31 -24.11
C ILE A 331 0.65 23.56 -24.79
N PRO A 332 0.97 24.65 -24.06
CA PRO A 332 1.47 25.89 -24.65
C PRO A 332 2.70 25.67 -25.55
N THR A 333 2.74 26.34 -26.70
CA THR A 333 3.77 26.15 -27.76
C THR A 333 5.21 26.40 -27.29
N GLY A 334 5.41 27.24 -26.27
CA GLY A 334 6.71 27.50 -25.65
C GLY A 334 7.27 26.37 -24.78
N GLU A 335 6.49 25.33 -24.47
CA GLU A 335 6.95 24.18 -23.69
C GLU A 335 7.64 23.11 -24.57
N ARG A 336 8.54 22.33 -23.96
CA ARG A 336 9.21 21.19 -24.61
C ARG A 336 8.36 19.94 -24.49
N VAL A 337 7.86 19.42 -25.62
CA VAL A 337 7.09 18.18 -25.67
C VAL A 337 7.91 17.07 -26.32
N VAL A 338 7.93 15.90 -25.67
CA VAL A 338 8.51 14.65 -26.18
C VAL A 338 7.51 13.52 -25.89
N ILE A 339 7.07 12.84 -26.95
CA ILE A 339 6.19 11.66 -26.87
C ILE A 339 7.05 10.43 -27.15
N GLY A 340 6.82 9.32 -26.45
CA GLY A 340 7.45 8.03 -26.72
C GLY A 340 6.45 6.90 -26.55
N ALA A 341 6.11 6.20 -27.63
CA ALA A 341 5.09 5.16 -27.64
C ALA A 341 5.34 4.09 -28.71
N ASP A 342 4.75 2.91 -28.52
CA ASP A 342 4.57 1.91 -29.57
C ASP A 342 3.32 2.25 -30.38
N PHE A 343 3.53 2.79 -31.57
CA PHE A 343 2.43 3.19 -32.47
C PHE A 343 1.99 2.06 -33.40
N ASN A 344 2.63 0.88 -33.36
CA ASN A 344 2.35 -0.28 -34.22
C ASN A 344 2.38 -0.01 -35.75
N GLY A 345 2.87 1.16 -36.17
CA GLY A 345 3.02 1.57 -37.57
C GLY A 345 4.44 1.46 -38.09
N HIS A 346 4.58 1.50 -39.42
CA HIS A 346 5.86 1.62 -40.12
C HIS A 346 5.81 2.93 -40.91
N VAL A 347 6.64 3.90 -40.55
CA VAL A 347 6.62 5.25 -41.15
C VAL A 347 7.25 5.34 -42.54
N GLY A 348 7.88 4.27 -43.04
CA GLY A 348 8.55 4.24 -44.35
C GLY A 348 10.08 4.24 -44.26
N GLU A 349 10.72 4.08 -45.43
CA GLU A 349 12.14 4.35 -45.68
C GLU A 349 12.25 5.51 -46.68
N GLY A 350 13.27 6.36 -46.52
CA GLY A 350 13.27 7.70 -47.15
C GLY A 350 12.36 8.69 -46.41
N ASN A 351 12.13 9.86 -47.01
CA ASN A 351 11.27 10.91 -46.43
C ASN A 351 10.61 11.83 -47.48
N THR A 352 10.45 11.34 -48.72
CA THR A 352 9.98 12.11 -49.87
C THR A 352 8.52 12.55 -49.68
N GLY A 353 8.26 13.85 -49.59
CA GLY A 353 6.93 14.42 -49.28
C GLY A 353 6.61 14.55 -47.78
N ASP A 354 7.57 14.20 -46.91
CA ASP A 354 7.47 14.26 -45.45
C ASP A 354 8.72 14.89 -44.81
N GLU A 355 9.53 15.61 -45.59
CA GLU A 355 10.87 16.08 -45.21
C GLU A 355 10.89 16.98 -43.98
N GLU A 356 9.77 17.65 -43.69
CA GLU A 356 9.59 18.52 -42.52
C GLU A 356 9.50 17.76 -41.19
N VAL A 357 8.93 16.54 -41.21
CA VAL A 357 8.57 15.75 -40.02
C VAL A 357 9.35 14.45 -39.89
N MET A 358 9.99 14.00 -40.98
CA MET A 358 10.67 12.70 -41.04
C MET A 358 12.07 12.81 -41.66
N GLY A 359 13.02 12.10 -41.06
CA GLY A 359 14.38 11.93 -41.56
C GLY A 359 14.55 10.68 -42.43
N LYS A 360 15.67 10.62 -43.16
CA LYS A 360 15.91 9.65 -44.24
C LYS A 360 16.14 8.19 -43.81
N PHE A 361 16.24 7.91 -42.51
CA PHE A 361 16.75 6.62 -42.00
C PHE A 361 15.68 5.72 -41.36
N GLY A 362 14.41 5.89 -41.75
CA GLY A 362 13.33 4.94 -41.43
C GLY A 362 13.57 3.52 -41.97
N VAL A 363 12.61 2.62 -41.78
CA VAL A 363 12.77 1.17 -42.02
C VAL A 363 11.47 0.56 -42.56
N LYS A 364 11.58 -0.18 -43.67
CA LYS A 364 10.48 -0.80 -44.44
C LYS A 364 9.52 0.20 -45.10
N GLU A 365 8.68 -0.31 -46.00
CA GLU A 365 7.58 0.43 -46.61
C GLU A 365 6.57 0.96 -45.57
N ARG A 366 5.86 2.03 -45.93
CA ARG A 366 4.88 2.67 -45.05
C ARG A 366 3.56 1.88 -45.03
N ASN A 367 2.99 1.67 -43.84
CA ASN A 367 1.61 1.16 -43.69
C ASN A 367 0.64 2.27 -43.24
N LEU A 368 -0.66 1.97 -43.23
CA LEU A 368 -1.72 2.91 -42.86
C LEU A 368 -1.48 3.51 -41.45
N GLU A 369 -1.17 2.66 -40.47
CA GLU A 369 -0.87 3.10 -39.10
C GLU A 369 0.34 4.05 -39.05
N GLY A 370 1.37 3.80 -39.87
CA GLY A 370 2.53 4.68 -40.01
C GLY A 370 2.22 5.99 -40.72
N GLN A 371 1.26 6.02 -41.65
CA GLN A 371 0.76 7.25 -42.25
C GLN A 371 0.03 8.10 -41.19
N MET A 372 -0.82 7.50 -40.33
CA MET A 372 -1.47 8.23 -39.23
C MET A 372 -0.47 8.90 -38.28
N VAL A 373 0.66 8.23 -37.97
CA VAL A 373 1.76 8.81 -37.16
C VAL A 373 2.41 10.01 -37.87
N VAL A 374 2.60 9.93 -39.19
CA VAL A 374 3.18 11.02 -39.99
C VAL A 374 2.21 12.19 -40.13
N ASP A 375 0.92 11.93 -40.32
CA ASP A 375 -0.12 12.97 -40.42
C ASP A 375 -0.33 13.70 -39.09
N PHE A 376 -0.33 12.98 -37.96
CA PHE A 376 -0.29 13.57 -36.62
C PHE A 376 0.96 14.45 -36.44
N ALA A 377 2.14 13.96 -36.84
CA ALA A 377 3.37 14.72 -36.76
C ALA A 377 3.34 16.00 -37.62
N LYS A 378 2.66 15.98 -38.78
CA LYS A 378 2.39 17.18 -39.60
C LYS A 378 1.43 18.16 -38.91
N ARG A 379 0.30 17.68 -38.37
CA ARG A 379 -0.67 18.54 -37.66
C ARG A 379 -0.05 19.26 -36.46
N MET A 380 0.79 18.58 -35.69
CA MET A 380 1.30 19.07 -34.39
C MET A 380 2.75 19.61 -34.42
N ASP A 381 3.29 19.93 -35.60
CA ASP A 381 4.68 20.40 -35.81
C ASP A 381 5.73 19.53 -35.09
N MET A 382 5.66 18.21 -35.28
CA MET A 382 6.55 17.25 -34.62
C MET A 382 7.49 16.53 -35.60
N GLY A 383 8.71 16.22 -35.13
CA GLY A 383 9.66 15.37 -35.85
C GLY A 383 9.72 13.95 -35.29
N VAL A 384 9.69 12.94 -36.15
CA VAL A 384 9.85 11.52 -35.84
C VAL A 384 11.32 11.19 -35.56
N VAL A 385 11.78 11.50 -34.34
CA VAL A 385 13.20 11.54 -33.90
C VAL A 385 14.01 10.32 -34.35
N ASN A 386 13.44 9.11 -34.29
CA ASN A 386 14.12 7.85 -34.65
C ASN A 386 14.65 7.82 -36.10
N THR A 387 14.05 8.61 -37.00
CA THR A 387 14.32 8.57 -38.46
C THR A 387 15.44 9.53 -38.90
N TYR A 388 15.85 10.47 -38.05
CA TYR A 388 16.87 11.48 -38.38
C TYR A 388 18.32 10.99 -38.24
N PHE A 389 18.57 9.86 -37.56
CA PHE A 389 19.92 9.40 -37.25
C PHE A 389 20.30 8.14 -38.04
N GLN A 390 21.37 8.22 -38.84
CA GLN A 390 21.93 7.05 -39.52
C GLN A 390 22.49 6.06 -38.49
N LYS A 391 22.02 4.80 -38.54
CA LYS A 391 22.44 3.70 -37.64
C LYS A 391 22.52 2.38 -38.43
N ARG A 392 23.33 1.44 -37.93
CA ARG A 392 23.26 0.02 -38.32
C ARG A 392 21.82 -0.49 -38.16
N GLU A 393 21.37 -1.34 -39.06
CA GLU A 393 19.98 -1.84 -39.11
C GLU A 393 19.51 -2.43 -37.77
N GLU A 394 20.35 -3.24 -37.12
CA GLU A 394 20.06 -3.81 -35.80
C GLU A 394 19.75 -2.76 -34.72
N HIS A 395 20.30 -1.55 -34.85
CA HIS A 395 20.09 -0.42 -33.94
C HIS A 395 18.92 0.49 -34.36
N ARG A 396 18.25 0.20 -35.48
CA ARG A 396 16.97 0.82 -35.91
C ARG A 396 15.76 -0.05 -35.59
N VAL A 397 15.93 -1.38 -35.63
CA VAL A 397 14.91 -2.38 -35.28
C VAL A 397 14.55 -2.32 -33.79
N THR A 398 13.33 -1.91 -33.47
CA THR A 398 12.80 -1.79 -32.10
C THR A 398 12.09 -3.07 -31.65
N TYR A 399 11.42 -3.79 -32.57
CA TYR A 399 10.69 -5.02 -32.30
C TYR A 399 11.26 -6.20 -33.10
N LYS A 400 11.37 -7.39 -32.48
CA LYS A 400 11.81 -8.62 -33.14
C LYS A 400 11.06 -9.84 -32.59
N SER A 401 10.40 -10.60 -33.46
CA SER A 401 9.64 -11.81 -33.12
C SER A 401 9.58 -12.78 -34.30
N GLY A 402 9.74 -14.09 -34.06
CA GLY A 402 9.53 -15.12 -35.09
C GLY A 402 10.37 -14.94 -36.37
N GLY A 403 11.62 -14.47 -36.24
CA GLY A 403 12.48 -14.11 -37.37
C GLY A 403 12.22 -12.71 -37.95
N ARG A 404 10.99 -12.20 -37.87
CA ARG A 404 10.63 -10.84 -38.33
C ARG A 404 11.22 -9.76 -37.42
N SER A 405 11.71 -8.70 -38.03
CA SER A 405 12.18 -7.47 -37.39
C SER A 405 11.46 -6.25 -37.95
N THR A 406 11.16 -5.27 -37.10
CA THR A 406 10.43 -4.04 -37.44
C THR A 406 10.85 -2.86 -36.57
N GLN A 407 10.46 -1.65 -37.00
CA GLN A 407 10.44 -0.44 -36.19
C GLN A 407 8.97 -0.05 -35.99
N VAL A 408 8.54 0.13 -34.72
CA VAL A 408 7.16 0.49 -34.31
C VAL A 408 7.13 1.40 -33.08
N ASP A 409 8.17 1.32 -32.24
CA ASP A 409 8.37 2.17 -31.06
C ASP A 409 9.05 3.49 -31.47
N TYR A 410 8.32 4.61 -31.48
CA TYR A 410 8.83 5.91 -31.93
C TYR A 410 8.92 6.93 -30.80
N ILE A 411 9.91 7.82 -30.91
CA ILE A 411 10.01 9.05 -30.13
C ILE A 411 9.70 10.22 -31.07
N LEU A 412 8.78 11.09 -30.66
CA LEU A 412 8.41 12.33 -31.33
C LEU A 412 8.80 13.53 -30.47
N CYS A 413 9.20 14.65 -31.05
CA CYS A 413 9.32 15.93 -30.33
C CYS A 413 8.89 17.11 -31.22
N ARG A 414 8.54 18.26 -30.63
CA ARG A 414 8.29 19.49 -31.40
C ARG A 414 9.49 19.81 -32.31
N ARG A 415 9.24 20.20 -33.57
CA ARG A 415 10.27 20.41 -34.62
C ARG A 415 11.30 21.44 -34.20
N GLY A 416 10.87 22.52 -33.53
CA GLY A 416 11.75 23.52 -32.92
C GLY A 416 12.74 22.99 -31.87
N ASN A 417 12.49 21.81 -31.27
CA ASN A 417 13.37 21.18 -30.28
C ASN A 417 14.29 20.09 -30.85
N LEU A 418 14.14 19.68 -32.13
CA LEU A 418 15.02 18.67 -32.75
C LEU A 418 16.51 19.05 -32.63
N LYS A 419 16.84 20.34 -32.66
CA LYS A 419 18.19 20.89 -32.49
C LYS A 419 18.83 20.58 -31.12
N GLU A 420 18.04 20.20 -30.12
CA GLU A 420 18.54 19.77 -28.81
C GLU A 420 18.85 18.26 -28.76
N ILE A 421 18.42 17.47 -29.74
CA ILE A 421 18.63 16.02 -29.78
C ILE A 421 19.94 15.67 -30.47
N SER A 422 20.75 14.85 -29.81
CA SER A 422 22.12 14.51 -30.24
C SER A 422 22.31 13.06 -30.70
N ASP A 423 21.40 12.16 -30.31
CA ASP A 423 21.42 10.74 -30.68
C ASP A 423 20.03 10.13 -30.44
N CYS A 424 19.58 9.24 -31.32
CA CYS A 424 18.53 8.27 -31.01
C CYS A 424 18.93 6.90 -31.55
N LYS A 425 18.74 5.83 -30.75
CA LYS A 425 19.17 4.47 -31.09
C LYS A 425 18.42 3.41 -30.29
N VAL A 426 18.41 2.19 -30.79
CA VAL A 426 18.04 1.00 -30.03
C VAL A 426 19.27 0.37 -29.37
N VAL A 427 19.10 -0.17 -28.15
CA VAL A 427 20.10 -0.98 -27.44
C VAL A 427 19.85 -2.47 -27.71
N VAL A 428 20.70 -3.07 -28.55
CA VAL A 428 20.55 -4.45 -29.04
C VAL A 428 20.75 -5.50 -27.93
N GLY A 429 21.49 -5.18 -26.87
CA GLY A 429 21.85 -6.10 -25.79
C GLY A 429 20.95 -6.09 -24.55
N GLU A 430 19.91 -5.25 -24.51
CA GLU A 430 19.02 -5.09 -23.35
C GLU A 430 17.55 -5.14 -23.80
N SER A 431 16.91 -6.28 -23.53
CA SER A 431 15.51 -6.56 -23.87
C SER A 431 14.60 -6.32 -22.66
N VAL A 432 13.80 -5.24 -22.71
CA VAL A 432 12.84 -4.88 -21.64
C VAL A 432 11.61 -5.79 -21.68
N ALA A 433 11.25 -6.28 -22.86
CA ALA A 433 10.27 -7.35 -23.08
C ALA A 433 10.89 -8.41 -24.00
N ARG A 434 10.24 -9.58 -24.13
CA ARG A 434 10.75 -10.68 -25.01
C ARG A 434 10.83 -10.33 -26.50
N GLN A 435 10.16 -9.26 -26.93
CA GLN A 435 10.06 -8.86 -28.35
C GLN A 435 10.46 -7.39 -28.61
N HIS A 436 10.21 -6.47 -27.65
CA HIS A 436 10.62 -5.06 -27.75
C HIS A 436 12.00 -4.80 -27.14
N ARG A 437 12.76 -3.90 -27.76
CA ARG A 437 14.12 -3.49 -27.40
C ARG A 437 14.14 -2.04 -26.92
N MET A 438 15.05 -1.70 -26.01
CA MET A 438 15.08 -0.35 -25.43
C MET A 438 15.50 0.72 -26.45
N VAL A 439 14.62 1.68 -26.74
CA VAL A 439 14.91 2.91 -27.48
C VAL A 439 15.50 3.96 -26.53
N VAL A 440 16.57 4.64 -26.95
CA VAL A 440 17.28 5.64 -26.15
C VAL A 440 17.51 6.91 -26.98
N CYS A 441 16.79 7.99 -26.64
CA CYS A 441 17.03 9.35 -27.13
C CYS A 441 17.97 10.10 -26.18
N ARG A 442 18.86 10.94 -26.74
CA ARG A 442 19.84 11.75 -26.00
C ARG A 442 19.66 13.24 -26.30
N MET A 443 18.89 13.93 -25.46
CA MET A 443 18.64 15.36 -25.54
C MET A 443 19.62 16.17 -24.66
N THR A 444 20.04 17.35 -25.14
CA THR A 444 20.98 18.26 -24.47
C THR A 444 20.27 19.55 -24.07
N LEU A 445 19.72 19.56 -22.87
CA LEU A 445 18.98 20.70 -22.33
C LEU A 445 19.92 21.83 -21.88
N MET A 446 19.83 23.00 -22.51
CA MET A 446 20.51 24.22 -22.04
C MET A 446 19.83 24.78 -20.78
N VAL A 447 20.26 24.30 -19.61
CA VAL A 447 19.79 24.81 -18.31
C VAL A 447 20.46 26.16 -18.02
N CYS A 448 19.69 27.25 -18.15
CA CYS A 448 20.09 28.56 -17.63
C CYS A 448 20.48 28.43 -16.14
N LYS A 449 21.69 28.86 -15.79
CA LYS A 449 22.20 28.81 -14.41
C LYS A 449 21.40 29.77 -13.54
N LYS A 450 20.29 29.32 -12.95
CA LYS A 450 19.53 30.07 -11.94
C LYS A 450 20.50 30.67 -10.91
N LYS A 451 20.33 31.96 -10.59
CA LYS A 451 21.01 32.57 -9.43
C LYS A 451 20.76 31.65 -8.23
N ARG A 452 21.83 31.13 -7.61
CA ARG A 452 21.69 30.31 -6.40
C ARG A 452 21.15 31.23 -5.32
N SER A 453 19.95 30.97 -4.81
CA SER A 453 19.39 31.72 -3.70
C SER A 453 20.37 31.71 -2.52
N GLU A 454 20.56 32.86 -1.88
CA GLU A 454 21.35 32.94 -0.67
C GLU A 454 20.59 32.23 0.44
N ILE A 455 21.19 31.19 1.02
CA ILE A 455 20.60 30.51 2.17
C ILE A 455 21.01 31.31 3.41
N GLU A 456 20.02 31.63 4.24
CA GLU A 456 20.21 32.24 5.55
C GLU A 456 21.36 31.56 6.34
N LYS A 457 22.29 32.38 6.85
CA LYS A 457 23.45 31.90 7.62
C LYS A 457 22.97 31.45 9.01
N LYS A 458 23.17 30.18 9.34
CA LYS A 458 22.72 29.57 10.61
C LYS A 458 23.89 29.19 11.51
N THR A 459 23.70 29.30 12.81
CA THR A 459 24.74 29.03 13.81
C THR A 459 25.13 27.54 13.80
N LYS A 460 26.41 27.20 13.93
CA LYS A 460 26.93 25.82 13.83
C LYS A 460 26.73 24.99 15.10
N TRP A 461 25.52 24.99 15.65
CA TRP A 461 25.16 24.37 16.93
C TRP A 461 25.57 22.91 17.13
N TRP A 462 25.68 22.13 16.05
CA TRP A 462 26.13 20.74 16.11
C TRP A 462 27.56 20.55 16.63
N LYS A 463 28.37 21.62 16.69
CA LYS A 463 29.67 21.66 17.38
C LYS A 463 29.58 21.39 18.89
N LEU A 464 28.47 21.74 19.56
CA LEU A 464 28.26 21.52 21.01
C LEU A 464 28.24 20.03 21.43
N LYS A 465 28.47 19.10 20.51
CA LYS A 465 28.71 17.67 20.79
C LYS A 465 30.17 17.35 21.14
N LYS A 466 31.10 18.28 20.91
CA LYS A 466 32.46 18.24 21.46
C LYS A 466 32.42 18.93 22.82
N GLU A 467 32.93 18.28 23.87
CA GLU A 467 32.97 18.90 25.20
C GLU A 467 33.83 20.17 25.16
N GLU A 468 34.98 20.15 24.48
CA GLU A 468 35.83 21.32 24.14
C GLU A 468 35.00 22.56 23.73
N CYS A 469 34.08 22.40 22.77
CA CYS A 469 33.27 23.49 22.23
C CYS A 469 32.08 23.86 23.14
N CYS A 470 31.67 22.97 24.04
CA CYS A 470 30.67 23.27 25.06
C CYS A 470 31.33 24.01 26.26
N GLU A 471 32.54 23.65 26.66
CA GLU A 471 33.34 24.35 27.67
C GLU A 471 33.73 25.75 27.20
N GLU A 472 34.24 25.90 25.97
CA GLU A 472 34.53 27.21 25.38
C GLU A 472 33.26 28.11 25.32
N PHE A 473 32.10 27.50 24.98
CA PHE A 473 30.82 28.20 24.97
C PHE A 473 30.36 28.59 26.39
N ARG A 474 30.45 27.69 27.38
CA ARG A 474 30.16 27.99 28.81
C ARG A 474 31.03 29.15 29.31
N GLN A 475 32.34 29.12 29.01
CA GLN A 475 33.30 30.14 29.46
C GLN A 475 33.01 31.50 28.83
N LYS A 476 32.83 31.55 27.50
CA LYS A 476 32.56 32.81 26.80
C LYS A 476 31.17 33.38 27.10
N LEU A 477 30.18 32.53 27.42
CA LEU A 477 28.87 32.99 27.92
C LEU A 477 29.00 33.65 29.29
N ARG A 478 29.76 33.06 30.24
CA ARG A 478 30.06 33.70 31.53
C ARG A 478 30.81 35.02 31.37
N GLN A 479 31.75 35.11 30.42
CA GLN A 479 32.45 36.37 30.11
C GLN A 479 31.51 37.43 29.55
N ALA A 480 30.57 37.07 28.66
CA ALA A 480 29.54 37.98 28.16
C ALA A 480 28.58 38.46 29.25
N LEU A 481 28.41 37.68 30.33
CA LEU A 481 27.61 38.00 31.52
C LEU A 481 28.46 38.59 32.67
N GLY A 482 29.57 39.26 32.36
CA GLY A 482 30.38 39.99 33.35
C GLY A 482 31.03 39.10 34.43
N GLY A 483 31.18 37.80 34.18
CA GLY A 483 31.67 36.81 35.14
C GLY A 483 30.58 36.14 35.98
N GLN A 484 29.32 36.55 35.87
CA GLN A 484 28.21 35.92 36.59
C GLN A 484 27.95 34.49 36.07
N VAL A 485 27.54 33.61 36.99
CA VAL A 485 27.19 32.20 36.69
C VAL A 485 25.70 32.05 36.33
N VAL A 486 24.87 33.01 36.76
CA VAL A 486 23.43 33.07 36.53
C VAL A 486 23.17 33.72 35.16
N LEU A 487 22.15 33.26 34.43
CA LEU A 487 21.69 33.90 33.20
C LEU A 487 20.82 35.14 33.55
N PRO A 488 20.69 36.14 32.65
CA PRO A 488 19.73 37.23 32.83
C PRO A 488 18.33 36.69 33.09
N ASP A 489 17.56 37.36 33.94
CA ASP A 489 16.26 36.83 34.37
C ASP A 489 15.20 36.89 33.26
N ASP A 490 15.39 37.70 32.22
CA ASP A 490 14.50 37.86 31.07
C ASP A 490 14.84 36.94 29.89
N TRP A 491 13.84 36.71 29.02
CA TRP A 491 14.02 35.86 27.84
C TRP A 491 14.86 36.53 26.74
N GLU A 492 14.63 37.81 26.47
CA GLU A 492 15.12 38.45 25.24
C GLU A 492 16.62 38.69 25.28
N THR A 493 17.14 39.24 26.38
CA THR A 493 18.57 39.40 26.65
C THR A 493 19.26 38.04 26.68
N THR A 494 18.69 37.06 27.38
CA THR A 494 19.24 35.69 27.44
C THR A 494 19.30 35.04 26.07
N ALA A 495 18.25 35.17 25.26
CA ALA A 495 18.20 34.62 23.91
C ALA A 495 19.16 35.34 22.95
N GLU A 496 19.32 36.66 23.05
CA GLU A 496 20.31 37.41 22.28
C GLU A 496 21.75 37.02 22.67
N VAL A 497 22.10 37.05 23.97
CA VAL A 497 23.45 36.72 24.45
C VAL A 497 23.83 35.27 24.11
N ILE A 498 22.89 34.32 24.19
CA ILE A 498 23.08 32.93 23.72
C ILE A 498 23.35 32.88 22.22
N ARG A 499 22.53 33.57 21.40
CA ARG A 499 22.68 33.57 19.93
C ARG A 499 23.98 34.24 19.51
N GLU A 500 24.35 35.36 20.12
CA GLU A 500 25.55 36.11 19.76
C GLU A 500 26.83 35.36 20.18
N THR A 501 26.85 34.77 21.39
CA THR A 501 27.91 33.87 21.84
C THR A 501 28.01 32.63 20.93
N GLY A 502 26.86 32.05 20.54
CA GLY A 502 26.81 30.93 19.60
C GLY A 502 27.43 31.28 18.23
N ARG A 503 27.09 32.46 17.69
CA ARG A 503 27.68 32.99 16.45
C ARG A 503 29.19 33.24 16.58
N LYS A 504 29.66 33.79 17.71
CA LYS A 504 31.07 34.07 18.00
C LYS A 504 31.92 32.79 18.16
N VAL A 505 31.43 31.79 18.90
CA VAL A 505 32.20 30.57 19.26
C VAL A 505 32.07 29.47 18.20
N LEU A 506 30.84 29.15 17.81
CA LEU A 506 30.59 28.03 16.88
C LEU A 506 30.79 28.46 15.43
N GLY A 507 30.62 29.76 15.15
CA GLY A 507 30.60 30.32 13.81
C GLY A 507 29.26 30.08 13.10
N VAL A 508 29.03 30.81 12.02
CA VAL A 508 27.85 30.65 11.15
C VAL A 508 28.14 29.76 9.94
N SER A 509 27.10 29.16 9.37
CA SER A 509 27.17 28.48 8.06
C SER A 509 27.50 29.50 6.96
N SER A 510 28.15 29.03 5.88
CA SER A 510 28.68 29.91 4.83
C SER A 510 27.64 30.56 3.91
N GLY A 511 26.34 30.41 4.20
CA GLY A 511 25.18 30.87 3.41
C GLY A 511 25.02 30.25 2.01
N ARG A 512 26.13 29.82 1.42
CA ARG A 512 26.15 28.98 0.22
C ARG A 512 25.74 27.56 0.61
N ARG A 513 24.82 26.98 -0.17
CA ARG A 513 24.79 25.52 -0.40
C ARG A 513 26.13 25.16 -1.07
N LYS A 514 27.15 24.90 -0.26
CA LYS A 514 28.23 24.02 -0.69
C LYS A 514 27.56 22.72 -1.15
N GLU A 515 27.97 22.19 -2.28
CA GLU A 515 27.86 20.74 -2.51
C GLU A 515 28.85 20.13 -1.52
N ASP A 516 28.38 19.79 -0.31
CA ASP A 516 29.25 19.79 0.86
C ASP A 516 30.19 18.58 0.89
N LYS A 517 31.30 18.78 0.18
CA LYS A 517 32.55 18.04 0.25
C LYS A 517 33.40 18.53 1.43
N GLU A 518 32.78 19.12 2.47
CA GLU A 518 32.99 18.63 3.86
C GLU A 518 32.52 17.15 3.97
N THR A 519 33.06 16.32 3.08
CA THR A 519 32.88 14.89 3.06
C THR A 519 33.54 14.33 4.30
N TRP A 520 32.91 13.35 4.94
CA TRP A 520 33.32 12.71 6.20
C TRP A 520 34.73 12.07 6.23
N TRP A 521 35.48 12.16 5.12
CA TRP A 521 36.86 11.71 4.92
C TRP A 521 37.85 12.86 4.60
N TRP A 522 37.40 14.12 4.60
CA TRP A 522 38.24 15.26 4.24
C TRP A 522 39.14 15.66 5.41
N ASN A 523 40.45 15.71 5.19
CA ASN A 523 41.46 16.08 6.17
C ASN A 523 42.46 17.10 5.58
N GLU A 524 43.40 17.56 6.40
CA GLU A 524 44.38 18.57 6.02
C GLU A 524 45.37 18.09 4.94
N GLU A 525 45.81 16.82 4.99
CA GLU A 525 46.63 16.17 3.96
C GLU A 525 45.98 16.27 2.57
N VAL A 526 44.67 15.98 2.49
CA VAL A 526 43.86 16.10 1.27
C VAL A 526 43.68 17.57 0.87
N GLN A 527 43.47 18.47 1.82
CA GLN A 527 43.28 19.89 1.55
C GLN A 527 44.52 20.52 0.90
N ASP A 528 45.69 20.32 1.52
CA ASP A 528 46.99 20.75 0.99
C ASP A 528 47.24 20.14 -0.41
N SER A 529 47.09 18.82 -0.55
CA SER A 529 47.26 18.13 -1.83
C SER A 529 46.36 18.73 -2.93
N VAL A 530 45.10 19.06 -2.60
CA VAL A 530 44.15 19.67 -3.53
C VAL A 530 44.50 21.14 -3.84
N GLN A 531 45.06 21.89 -2.88
CA GLN A 531 45.57 23.24 -3.11
C GLN A 531 46.79 23.23 -4.04
N ARG A 532 47.79 22.39 -3.80
CA ARG A 532 48.96 22.23 -4.70
C ARG A 532 48.53 21.87 -6.12
N LYS A 533 47.60 20.93 -6.26
CA LYS A 533 47.02 20.55 -7.57
C LYS A 533 46.15 21.65 -8.22
N ARG A 534 45.69 22.67 -7.49
CA ARG A 534 45.05 23.87 -8.07
C ARG A 534 46.09 24.88 -8.54
N LEU A 535 47.20 25.05 -7.81
CA LEU A 535 48.30 25.94 -8.18
C LEU A 535 49.01 25.45 -9.45
N ALA A 536 49.38 24.17 -9.52
CA ALA A 536 49.94 23.58 -10.75
C ALA A 536 48.96 23.62 -11.93
N LYS A 537 47.63 23.52 -11.69
CA LYS A 537 46.67 23.75 -12.77
C LYS A 537 46.68 25.20 -13.25
N LYS A 538 46.78 26.20 -12.36
CA LYS A 538 46.89 27.61 -12.77
C LYS A 538 48.13 27.85 -13.65
N LYS A 539 49.30 27.32 -13.27
CA LYS A 539 50.52 27.35 -14.11
C LYS A 539 50.26 26.76 -15.50
N TRP A 540 49.70 25.54 -15.56
CA TRP A 540 49.40 24.90 -16.84
C TRP A 540 48.32 25.62 -17.66
N ASP A 541 47.31 26.21 -17.03
CA ASP A 541 46.27 27.00 -17.70
C ASP A 541 46.85 28.31 -18.29
N MET A 542 47.94 28.85 -17.72
CA MET A 542 48.69 30.01 -18.23
C MET A 542 49.70 29.61 -19.32
N ASP A 543 50.75 28.87 -18.97
CA ASP A 543 51.94 28.70 -19.82
C ASP A 543 51.82 27.50 -20.79
N ARG A 544 50.85 26.61 -20.55
CA ARG A 544 50.48 25.42 -21.34
C ARG A 544 51.58 24.39 -21.66
N THR A 545 52.81 24.57 -21.17
CA THR A 545 53.95 23.65 -21.38
C THR A 545 53.68 22.21 -20.94
N GLU A 546 54.34 21.24 -21.58
CA GLU A 546 54.17 19.82 -21.24
C GLU A 546 54.73 19.50 -19.84
N GLU A 547 55.74 20.23 -19.36
CA GLU A 547 56.26 20.11 -17.99
C GLU A 547 55.21 20.51 -16.95
N ASN A 548 54.58 21.68 -17.09
CA ASN A 548 53.47 22.10 -16.23
C ASN A 548 52.27 21.12 -16.33
N ARG A 549 52.03 20.54 -17.52
CA ARG A 549 51.03 19.48 -17.73
C ARG A 549 51.41 18.19 -17.00
N GLN A 550 52.70 17.83 -16.95
CA GLN A 550 53.25 16.67 -16.24
C GLN A 550 53.12 16.87 -14.72
N GLU A 551 53.57 18.02 -14.18
CA GLU A 551 53.39 18.40 -12.76
C GLU A 551 51.91 18.30 -12.35
N TYR A 552 51.00 18.85 -13.17
CA TYR A 552 49.56 18.77 -12.93
C TYR A 552 49.03 17.32 -12.98
N LYS A 553 49.43 16.49 -13.96
CA LYS A 553 49.07 15.06 -14.04
C LYS A 553 49.52 14.31 -12.79
N GLU A 554 50.73 14.57 -12.29
CA GLU A 554 51.29 13.88 -11.12
C GLU A 554 50.65 14.31 -9.81
N LEU A 555 50.45 15.61 -9.60
CA LEU A 555 49.67 16.10 -8.46
C LEU A 555 48.22 15.61 -8.53
N GLN A 556 47.64 15.42 -9.72
CA GLN A 556 46.32 14.80 -9.87
C GLN A 556 46.33 13.32 -9.46
N ARG A 557 47.40 12.57 -9.79
CA ARG A 557 47.63 11.19 -9.31
C ARG A 557 47.86 11.14 -7.79
N ARG A 558 48.58 12.11 -7.21
CA ARG A 558 48.83 12.24 -5.76
C ARG A 558 47.54 12.52 -5.00
N VAL A 559 46.76 13.52 -5.42
CA VAL A 559 45.42 13.81 -4.89
C VAL A 559 44.50 12.58 -4.96
N LYS A 560 44.50 11.82 -6.07
CA LYS A 560 43.72 10.57 -6.15
C LYS A 560 44.12 9.55 -5.10
N ARG A 561 45.43 9.42 -4.78
CA ARG A 561 45.94 8.53 -3.73
C ARG A 561 45.54 9.00 -2.34
N GLU A 562 45.83 10.24 -1.95
CA GLU A 562 45.47 10.74 -0.61
C GLU A 562 43.96 10.76 -0.37
N VAL A 563 43.14 11.14 -1.37
CA VAL A 563 41.68 11.02 -1.31
C VAL A 563 41.22 9.58 -1.11
N SER A 564 41.94 8.59 -1.63
CA SER A 564 41.63 7.16 -1.41
C SER A 564 42.06 6.69 -0.01
N LYS A 565 43.24 7.10 0.46
CA LYS A 565 43.79 6.82 1.79
C LYS A 565 42.90 7.40 2.89
N ALA A 566 42.53 8.68 2.80
CA ALA A 566 41.67 9.37 3.75
C ALA A 566 40.24 8.78 3.76
N LYS A 567 39.69 8.42 2.58
CA LYS A 567 38.42 7.66 2.49
C LYS A 567 38.49 6.32 3.19
N GLN A 568 39.59 5.58 3.04
CA GLN A 568 39.74 4.27 3.65
C GLN A 568 39.86 4.41 5.18
N LYS A 569 40.81 5.21 5.68
CA LYS A 569 40.98 5.49 7.11
C LYS A 569 39.67 5.95 7.78
N ALA A 570 38.95 6.92 7.19
CA ALA A 570 37.70 7.40 7.76
C ALA A 570 36.53 6.38 7.64
N TYR A 571 36.58 5.44 6.69
CA TYR A 571 35.65 4.30 6.66
C TYR A 571 35.97 3.31 7.78
N ASP A 572 37.25 3.02 8.01
CA ASP A 572 37.69 2.07 9.04
C ASP A 572 37.38 2.63 10.46
N GLU A 573 37.65 3.91 10.70
CA GLU A 573 37.20 4.65 11.88
C GLU A 573 35.67 4.70 12.01
N LEU A 574 34.94 4.77 10.89
CA LEU A 574 33.47 4.67 10.91
C LEU A 574 33.04 3.27 11.32
N TYR A 575 33.60 2.20 10.75
CA TYR A 575 33.25 0.82 11.08
C TYR A 575 33.54 0.47 12.54
N THR A 576 34.65 0.97 13.11
CA THR A 576 34.92 0.87 14.56
C THR A 576 33.86 1.59 15.39
N ARG A 577 33.47 2.83 15.02
CA ARG A 577 32.39 3.56 15.70
C ARG A 577 31.01 2.92 15.51
N LEU A 578 30.74 2.28 14.37
CA LEU A 578 29.47 1.58 14.09
C LEU A 578 29.26 0.36 14.99
N ASP A 579 30.30 -0.16 15.64
CA ASP A 579 30.16 -1.24 16.63
C ASP A 579 29.55 -0.75 17.94
N THR A 580 29.84 0.50 18.33
CA THR A 580 29.29 1.14 19.54
C THR A 580 27.75 1.24 19.50
N ARG A 581 27.16 1.52 20.67
CA ARG A 581 25.73 1.82 20.83
C ARG A 581 25.32 3.17 20.22
N GLU A 582 26.29 4.03 19.92
CA GLU A 582 26.06 5.37 19.37
C GLU A 582 26.03 5.36 17.83
N GLY A 583 26.93 4.60 17.22
CA GLY A 583 27.09 4.50 15.76
C GLY A 583 25.86 3.98 15.01
N GLU A 584 24.90 3.33 15.69
CA GLU A 584 23.60 2.99 15.08
C GLU A 584 22.89 4.23 14.51
N LYS A 585 23.00 5.38 15.18
CA LYS A 585 22.43 6.66 14.71
C LYS A 585 23.14 7.18 13.45
N ASP A 586 24.43 6.89 13.30
CA ASP A 586 25.22 7.23 12.12
C ASP A 586 24.89 6.30 10.95
N LEU A 587 24.63 5.02 11.22
CA LEU A 587 24.13 4.05 10.25
C LEU A 587 22.78 4.49 9.64
N TYR A 588 21.81 4.88 10.47
CA TYR A 588 20.54 5.45 9.98
C TYR A 588 20.74 6.77 9.21
N ARG A 589 21.75 7.59 9.56
CA ARG A 589 22.06 8.83 8.83
C ARG A 589 22.64 8.54 7.45
N LEU A 590 23.59 7.61 7.35
CA LEU A 590 24.24 7.19 6.10
C LEU A 590 23.23 6.49 5.17
N ALA A 591 22.34 5.66 5.72
CA ALA A 591 21.19 5.12 5.02
C ALA A 591 20.29 6.21 4.44
N ARG A 592 19.82 7.16 5.27
CA ARG A 592 19.00 8.31 4.84
C ARG A 592 19.74 9.30 3.95
N GLN A 593 21.06 9.19 3.80
CA GLN A 593 21.82 9.96 2.82
C GLN A 593 21.80 9.25 1.47
N ARG A 594 22.19 7.96 1.40
CA ARG A 594 22.12 7.16 0.16
C ARG A 594 20.69 7.04 -0.39
N ASP A 595 19.65 6.99 0.46
CA ASP A 595 18.22 7.04 0.08
C ASP A 595 17.73 8.42 -0.43
N ARG A 596 18.50 9.50 -0.23
CA ARG A 596 18.26 10.80 -0.92
C ARG A 596 19.08 10.91 -2.19
N ASP A 597 20.33 10.46 -2.15
CA ASP A 597 21.24 10.49 -3.30
C ASP A 597 20.74 9.61 -4.47
N GLY A 598 19.98 8.55 -4.17
CA GLY A 598 19.33 7.66 -5.15
C GLY A 598 17.86 7.98 -5.47
N LYS A 599 17.46 9.27 -5.46
CA LYS A 599 16.12 9.72 -5.88
C LYS A 599 16.24 10.84 -6.90
N ASP A 600 15.64 10.63 -8.07
CA ASP A 600 15.72 11.55 -9.22
C ASP A 600 15.07 12.90 -8.93
N VAL A 601 13.99 12.92 -8.12
CA VAL A 601 13.35 14.13 -7.60
C VAL A 601 13.49 14.19 -6.08
N GLN A 602 14.49 14.94 -5.59
CA GLN A 602 14.71 15.15 -4.15
C GLN A 602 13.77 16.18 -3.52
N GLN A 603 13.26 17.13 -4.29
CA GLN A 603 12.38 18.21 -3.83
C GLN A 603 11.38 18.59 -4.92
N VAL A 604 10.11 18.65 -4.53
CA VAL A 604 9.00 19.06 -5.41
C VAL A 604 8.98 20.58 -5.46
N ARG A 605 9.21 21.14 -6.66
CA ARG A 605 9.33 22.59 -6.92
C ARG A 605 8.17 23.16 -7.74
N VAL A 606 7.18 22.34 -8.01
CA VAL A 606 6.07 22.56 -8.93
C VAL A 606 4.84 21.91 -8.28
N ILE A 607 3.75 22.64 -8.14
CA ILE A 607 2.52 22.17 -7.48
C ILE A 607 1.29 22.56 -8.31
N LYS A 608 0.16 21.92 -8.08
CA LYS A 608 -1.10 22.29 -8.72
C LYS A 608 -1.83 23.41 -7.97
N ASP A 609 -2.57 24.22 -8.71
CA ASP A 609 -3.44 25.27 -8.20
C ASP A 609 -4.75 24.71 -7.61
N ARG A 610 -5.93 25.26 -7.97
CA ARG A 610 -7.24 24.69 -7.64
C ARG A 610 -7.82 23.91 -8.83
N ASP A 611 -7.62 24.44 -10.04
CA ASP A 611 -8.15 23.93 -11.31
C ASP A 611 -7.30 22.78 -11.89
N GLY A 612 -6.22 22.40 -11.20
CA GLY A 612 -5.34 21.28 -11.53
C GLY A 612 -4.16 21.63 -12.43
N ARG A 613 -3.99 22.92 -12.79
CA ARG A 613 -2.90 23.40 -13.64
C ARG A 613 -1.61 23.51 -12.82
N VAL A 614 -0.48 23.33 -13.49
CA VAL A 614 0.83 23.12 -12.84
C VAL A 614 1.59 24.44 -12.71
N LEU A 615 1.72 24.95 -11.48
CA LEU A 615 2.37 26.22 -11.17
C LEU A 615 3.90 26.10 -11.21
N THR A 616 4.53 26.79 -12.16
CA THR A 616 5.98 26.71 -12.45
C THR A 616 6.81 27.88 -11.91
N SER A 617 6.21 29.03 -11.58
CA SER A 617 6.93 30.19 -11.04
C SER A 617 7.13 30.10 -9.53
N GLU A 618 8.30 30.52 -9.03
CA GLU A 618 8.66 30.32 -7.63
C GLU A 618 7.78 31.15 -6.66
N GLU A 619 7.16 32.23 -7.14
CA GLU A 619 6.18 33.06 -6.43
C GLU A 619 4.78 32.45 -6.39
N SER A 620 4.27 31.92 -7.52
CA SER A 620 2.94 31.27 -7.54
C SER A 620 2.92 30.02 -6.67
N VAL A 621 4.02 29.23 -6.70
CA VAL A 621 4.22 28.10 -5.79
C VAL A 621 4.24 28.53 -4.32
N GLN A 622 4.84 29.69 -3.98
CA GLN A 622 4.79 30.22 -2.61
C GLN A 622 3.39 30.67 -2.21
N ARG A 623 2.71 31.45 -3.07
CA ARG A 623 1.35 31.95 -2.80
C ARG A 623 0.37 30.80 -2.60
N ARG A 624 0.37 29.81 -3.49
CA ARG A 624 -0.47 28.61 -3.40
C ARG A 624 -0.20 27.77 -2.13
N TRP A 625 1.05 27.74 -1.66
CA TRP A 625 1.39 27.14 -0.35
C TRP A 625 0.90 27.96 0.84
N LYS A 626 0.90 29.30 0.75
CA LYS A 626 0.33 30.20 1.77
C LYS A 626 -1.18 29.96 1.85
N GLU A 627 -1.90 30.20 0.75
CA GLU A 627 -3.34 29.98 0.58
C GLU A 627 -3.79 28.66 1.21
N TYR A 628 -3.19 27.53 0.79
CA TYR A 628 -3.59 26.20 1.25
C TYR A 628 -3.45 26.01 2.77
N PHE A 629 -2.40 26.55 3.39
CA PHE A 629 -2.19 26.42 4.83
C PHE A 629 -2.88 27.51 5.66
N GLU A 630 -3.17 28.67 5.07
CA GLU A 630 -3.93 29.77 5.67
C GLU A 630 -5.42 29.41 5.74
N GLU A 631 -6.01 28.89 4.64
CA GLU A 631 -7.35 28.29 4.64
C GLU A 631 -7.44 27.14 5.65
N LEU A 632 -6.53 26.16 5.58
CA LEU A 632 -6.55 24.97 6.45
C LEU A 632 -6.47 25.28 7.95
N MET A 633 -5.85 26.40 8.35
CA MET A 633 -5.60 26.76 9.76
C MET A 633 -6.59 27.80 10.32
N ASN A 634 -7.47 28.36 9.49
CA ASN A 634 -8.42 29.42 9.87
C ASN A 634 -9.89 29.09 9.52
N GLU A 635 -10.14 28.08 8.67
CA GLU A 635 -11.46 27.54 8.35
C GLU A 635 -11.95 26.58 9.47
N GLU A 636 -12.81 27.08 10.37
CA GLU A 636 -13.55 26.29 11.37
C GLU A 636 -14.77 25.60 10.73
N ASN A 637 -15.14 24.39 11.19
CA ASN A 637 -16.38 23.74 10.75
C ASN A 637 -17.59 24.30 11.52
N GLU A 638 -18.79 24.22 10.95
CA GLU A 638 -20.04 24.54 11.66
C GLU A 638 -20.21 23.70 12.93
N ARG A 639 -20.75 24.30 13.99
CA ARG A 639 -21.03 23.65 15.27
C ARG A 639 -22.06 24.42 16.11
N GLU A 640 -22.67 23.72 17.06
CA GLU A 640 -23.42 24.32 18.15
C GLU A 640 -22.47 25.09 19.09
N LYS A 641 -22.79 26.37 19.36
CA LYS A 641 -22.14 27.13 20.44
C LYS A 641 -22.77 26.74 21.78
N ARG A 642 -21.93 26.46 22.78
CA ARG A 642 -22.38 26.17 24.14
C ARG A 642 -22.88 27.47 24.79
N VAL A 643 -24.08 27.42 25.38
CA VAL A 643 -24.74 28.57 26.02
C VAL A 643 -24.33 28.69 27.50
N GLU A 644 -24.11 27.55 28.16
CA GLU A 644 -23.71 27.48 29.57
C GLU A 644 -22.18 27.42 29.72
N GLY A 645 -21.65 28.24 30.65
CA GLY A 645 -20.25 28.20 31.05
C GLY A 645 -20.00 27.15 32.14
N VAL A 646 -18.85 26.46 32.08
CA VAL A 646 -18.38 25.63 33.20
C VAL A 646 -17.86 26.55 34.30
N ASN A 647 -18.26 26.30 35.55
CA ASN A 647 -17.71 27.00 36.72
C ASN A 647 -16.18 26.90 36.75
N SER A 648 -15.50 28.04 36.60
CA SER A 648 -14.04 28.11 36.59
C SER A 648 -13.47 27.82 37.98
N VAL A 649 -12.69 26.74 38.10
CA VAL A 649 -12.11 26.34 39.39
C VAL A 649 -10.81 27.09 39.64
N GLU A 650 -10.85 28.12 40.50
CA GLU A 650 -9.68 28.89 40.93
C GLU A 650 -8.83 28.11 41.94
N GLN A 651 -8.19 27.03 41.48
CA GLN A 651 -7.24 26.26 42.29
C GLN A 651 -5.90 27.00 42.38
N LYS A 652 -5.33 27.05 43.59
CA LYS A 652 -3.98 27.60 43.83
C LYS A 652 -2.92 26.70 43.17
N VAL A 653 -2.27 27.20 42.12
CA VAL A 653 -1.25 26.45 41.39
C VAL A 653 0.13 26.59 42.04
N ASP A 654 0.74 25.46 42.39
CA ASP A 654 2.11 25.35 42.93
C ASP A 654 3.18 25.91 42.00
N LYS A 655 4.23 26.54 42.54
CA LYS A 655 5.41 26.97 41.76
C LYS A 655 6.12 25.77 41.11
N ILE A 656 6.71 25.97 39.93
CA ILE A 656 7.45 24.97 39.15
C ILE A 656 8.81 24.71 39.79
N ARG A 657 9.08 23.45 40.16
CA ARG A 657 10.32 23.04 40.83
C ARG A 657 11.43 22.75 39.83
N LYS A 658 12.68 23.06 40.18
CA LYS A 658 13.90 22.77 39.37
C LYS A 658 13.95 21.32 38.88
N ASP A 659 13.48 20.36 39.69
CA ASP A 659 13.42 18.94 39.33
C ASP A 659 12.47 18.61 38.17
N GLU A 660 11.38 19.35 38.01
CA GLU A 660 10.42 19.16 36.92
C GLU A 660 11.05 19.60 35.59
N VAL A 661 11.72 20.75 35.61
CA VAL A 661 12.53 21.26 34.49
C VAL A 661 13.66 20.28 34.15
N ARG A 662 14.40 19.76 35.15
CA ARG A 662 15.47 18.77 34.93
C ARG A 662 14.94 17.46 34.34
N LYS A 663 13.76 17.00 34.78
CA LYS A 663 13.06 15.82 34.19
C LYS A 663 12.61 16.09 32.75
N ALA A 664 12.10 17.27 32.43
CA ALA A 664 11.73 17.68 31.07
C ALA A 664 12.95 17.76 30.13
N LEU A 665 14.03 18.41 30.58
CA LEU A 665 15.29 18.56 29.83
C LEU A 665 15.95 17.21 29.52
N LYS A 666 15.91 16.27 30.49
CA LYS A 666 16.38 14.89 30.30
C LYS A 666 15.53 14.09 29.31
N ARG A 667 14.21 14.36 29.21
CA ARG A 667 13.30 13.75 28.23
C ARG A 667 13.48 14.29 26.81
N MET A 668 13.94 15.53 26.64
CA MET A 668 14.12 16.13 25.31
C MET A 668 15.23 15.45 24.49
N LYS A 669 14.95 15.20 23.21
CA LYS A 669 15.87 14.50 22.29
C LYS A 669 16.69 15.52 21.49
N SER A 670 18.01 15.43 21.59
CA SER A 670 18.97 16.24 20.81
C SER A 670 18.97 15.84 19.32
N GLY A 671 19.49 16.70 18.44
CA GLY A 671 19.54 16.50 17.00
C GLY A 671 18.20 16.76 16.30
N LYS A 672 17.48 17.80 16.73
CA LYS A 672 16.18 18.21 16.19
C LYS A 672 16.28 19.51 15.39
N ALA A 673 15.34 19.71 14.46
CA ALA A 673 15.23 20.95 13.72
C ALA A 673 14.67 22.05 14.63
N VAL A 674 15.35 23.18 14.67
CA VAL A 674 15.06 24.33 15.55
C VAL A 674 13.91 25.18 14.97
N GLY A 675 13.24 25.95 15.84
CA GLY A 675 12.24 26.95 15.45
C GLY A 675 12.85 28.24 14.88
N PRO A 676 12.08 29.33 14.84
CA PRO A 676 12.59 30.66 14.45
C PRO A 676 13.65 31.22 15.40
N ASP A 677 13.64 30.79 16.67
CA ASP A 677 14.52 31.23 17.75
C ASP A 677 16.01 30.90 17.52
N ASP A 678 16.34 29.94 16.65
CA ASP A 678 17.69 29.36 16.46
C ASP A 678 18.36 28.91 17.78
N ILE A 679 17.60 28.56 18.83
CA ILE A 679 18.13 28.00 20.08
C ILE A 679 17.81 26.49 20.17
N PRO A 680 18.80 25.59 19.96
CA PRO A 680 18.61 24.16 20.14
C PRO A 680 18.66 23.72 21.61
N VAL A 681 17.99 22.60 21.93
CA VAL A 681 18.04 22.02 23.28
C VAL A 681 19.45 21.57 23.72
N GLU A 682 20.36 21.38 22.76
CA GLU A 682 21.80 21.24 22.99
C GLU A 682 22.40 22.41 23.79
N VAL A 683 21.90 23.64 23.66
CA VAL A 683 22.35 24.80 24.47
C VAL A 683 21.96 24.59 25.93
N TRP A 684 20.66 24.38 26.20
CA TRP A 684 20.15 24.15 27.56
C TRP A 684 20.80 22.95 28.25
N LYS A 685 21.18 21.91 27.49
CA LYS A 685 21.95 20.77 28.01
C LYS A 685 23.41 21.07 28.26
N CYS A 686 24.06 21.88 27.43
CA CYS A 686 25.44 22.30 27.64
C CYS A 686 25.57 23.17 28.90
N LEU A 687 24.60 24.06 29.15
CA LEU A 687 24.58 24.98 30.30
C LEU A 687 24.22 24.31 31.65
N GLY A 688 23.66 23.10 31.65
CA GLY A 688 23.46 22.31 32.86
C GLY A 688 22.53 22.97 33.87
N GLU A 689 22.93 23.01 35.15
CA GLU A 689 22.08 23.54 36.22
C GLU A 689 21.76 25.03 36.06
N ALA A 690 22.67 25.87 35.54
CA ALA A 690 22.38 27.29 35.30
C ALA A 690 21.18 27.49 34.34
N ALA A 691 21.01 26.58 33.37
CA ALA A 691 19.81 26.54 32.53
C ALA A 691 18.57 26.00 33.27
N VAL A 692 18.72 25.04 34.18
CA VAL A 692 17.60 24.55 35.02
C VAL A 692 17.08 25.65 35.94
N GLU A 693 17.97 26.50 36.48
CA GLU A 693 17.61 27.62 37.34
C GLU A 693 16.91 28.74 36.57
N PHE A 694 17.51 29.21 35.46
CA PHE A 694 16.88 30.21 34.58
C PHE A 694 15.52 29.74 34.04
N LEU A 695 15.43 28.52 33.51
CA LEU A 695 14.17 27.99 32.98
C LEU A 695 13.13 27.82 34.09
N ALA A 696 13.53 27.50 35.32
CA ALA A 696 12.60 27.51 36.45
C ALA A 696 12.12 28.92 36.82
N SER A 697 12.99 29.95 36.81
CA SER A 697 12.59 31.35 37.01
C SER A 697 11.60 31.79 35.92
N LEU A 698 11.98 31.63 34.65
CA LEU A 698 11.17 31.99 33.49
C LEU A 698 9.82 31.28 33.47
N PHE A 699 9.77 29.96 33.72
CA PHE A 699 8.52 29.21 33.73
C PHE A 699 7.61 29.59 34.91
N ASN A 700 8.17 29.96 36.07
CA ASN A 700 7.36 30.53 37.15
C ASN A 700 6.83 31.92 36.79
N ARG A 701 7.63 32.77 36.13
CA ARG A 701 7.16 34.10 35.70
C ARG A 701 6.05 34.01 34.66
N VAL A 702 6.17 33.13 33.66
CA VAL A 702 5.10 32.88 32.66
C VAL A 702 3.81 32.35 33.31
N LEU A 703 3.94 31.51 34.35
CA LEU A 703 2.80 31.06 35.14
C LEU A 703 2.20 32.20 35.99
N GLU A 704 3.02 33.08 36.56
CA GLU A 704 2.59 34.20 37.40
C GLU A 704 1.92 35.32 36.58
N SER A 705 2.49 35.69 35.43
CA SER A 705 1.98 36.74 34.52
C SER A 705 0.83 36.31 33.61
N GLU A 706 0.61 34.99 33.49
CA GLU A 706 -0.29 34.37 32.51
C GLU A 706 0.06 34.72 31.03
N ARG A 707 1.32 35.12 30.77
CA ARG A 707 1.83 35.54 29.45
C ARG A 707 3.24 35.03 29.16
N MET A 708 3.48 34.49 27.97
CA MET A 708 4.82 34.03 27.52
C MET A 708 5.53 35.02 26.57
N PRO A 709 6.84 34.84 26.30
CA PRO A 709 7.60 35.69 25.39
C PRO A 709 7.05 35.66 23.94
N GLU A 710 6.89 36.84 23.33
CA GLU A 710 6.32 37.00 21.98
C GLU A 710 7.08 36.23 20.89
N GLU A 711 8.40 36.05 21.06
CA GLU A 711 9.23 35.24 20.13
C GLU A 711 8.76 33.78 20.02
N TRP A 712 8.11 33.24 21.06
CA TRP A 712 7.59 31.86 21.04
C TRP A 712 6.31 31.71 20.20
N ARG A 713 5.57 32.81 19.93
CA ARG A 713 4.34 32.78 19.10
C ARG A 713 4.61 32.52 17.61
N ARG A 714 5.86 32.66 17.15
CA ARG A 714 6.25 32.50 15.74
C ARG A 714 6.65 31.05 15.46
N SER A 715 6.21 30.50 14.33
CA SER A 715 6.55 29.14 13.90
C SER A 715 6.87 29.03 12.41
N VAL A 716 7.62 27.99 12.02
CA VAL A 716 7.83 27.65 10.60
C VAL A 716 7.18 26.33 10.28
N LEU A 717 6.17 26.34 9.41
CA LEU A 717 5.53 25.15 8.88
C LEU A 717 6.37 24.55 7.75
N VAL A 718 6.66 23.26 7.83
CA VAL A 718 7.35 22.50 6.77
C VAL A 718 6.37 21.49 6.18
N PRO A 719 6.01 21.58 4.88
CA PRO A 719 5.16 20.59 4.22
C PRO A 719 5.93 19.26 4.04
N ILE A 720 5.36 18.15 4.51
CA ILE A 720 5.92 16.80 4.34
C ILE A 720 4.92 15.93 3.58
N PHE A 721 5.34 15.40 2.42
CA PHE A 721 4.52 14.54 1.59
C PHE A 721 4.14 13.23 2.30
N LYS A 722 2.86 12.85 2.23
CA LYS A 722 2.27 11.67 2.88
C LYS A 722 2.71 10.33 2.26
N ASN A 723 3.42 10.35 1.13
CA ASN A 723 3.80 9.15 0.34
C ASN A 723 2.58 8.37 -0.18
N LYS A 724 1.52 9.11 -0.53
CA LYS A 724 0.26 8.66 -1.15
C LYS A 724 -0.26 9.78 -2.07
N GLY A 725 -0.99 9.43 -3.12
CA GLY A 725 -1.64 10.39 -4.03
C GLY A 725 -0.65 11.16 -4.94
N ASP A 726 -1.17 12.13 -5.69
CA ASP A 726 -0.38 13.04 -6.53
C ASP A 726 0.61 13.85 -5.68
N VAL A 727 1.87 13.81 -6.09
CA VAL A 727 3.02 14.52 -5.50
C VAL A 727 2.92 16.04 -5.68
N GLN A 728 2.20 16.51 -6.71
CA GLN A 728 2.00 17.94 -7.00
C GLN A 728 0.81 18.55 -6.24
N SER A 729 -0.07 17.74 -5.64
CA SER A 729 -1.25 18.24 -4.94
C SER A 729 -0.97 18.54 -3.46
N CYS A 730 -1.33 19.75 -3.02
CA CYS A 730 -1.05 20.24 -1.66
C CYS A 730 -1.73 19.39 -0.57
N SER A 731 -2.92 18.83 -0.84
CA SER A 731 -3.67 18.01 0.12
C SER A 731 -2.94 16.71 0.51
N ASN A 732 -2.01 16.23 -0.32
CA ASN A 732 -1.19 15.06 -0.03
C ASN A 732 0.03 15.36 0.87
N TYR A 733 0.12 16.56 1.44
CA TYR A 733 1.14 16.96 2.41
C TYR A 733 0.56 17.11 3.82
N ARG A 734 1.44 17.05 4.84
CA ARG A 734 1.14 17.37 6.23
C ARG A 734 2.06 18.52 6.67
N GLY A 735 1.49 19.58 7.23
CA GLY A 735 2.25 20.75 7.70
C GLY A 735 2.78 20.54 9.12
N ILE A 736 4.09 20.42 9.29
CA ILE A 736 4.72 20.27 10.61
C ILE A 736 5.29 21.60 11.08
N LYS A 737 4.80 22.13 12.21
CA LYS A 737 5.26 23.38 12.82
C LYS A 737 6.56 23.18 13.61
N LEU A 738 7.61 23.85 13.16
CA LEU A 738 8.86 24.08 13.90
C LEU A 738 8.66 25.30 14.79
N MET A 739 8.76 25.10 16.11
CA MET A 739 8.52 26.09 17.17
C MET A 739 9.71 26.04 18.13
N SER A 740 9.86 27.04 19.00
CA SER A 740 10.98 27.12 19.94
C SER A 740 11.21 25.83 20.72
N HIS A 741 12.46 25.44 20.93
CA HIS A 741 12.77 24.31 21.82
C HIS A 741 12.54 24.66 23.30
N THR A 742 12.52 25.94 23.67
CA THR A 742 12.21 26.41 25.03
C THR A 742 10.72 26.35 25.29
N MET A 743 9.89 26.82 24.35
CA MET A 743 8.44 26.59 24.38
C MET A 743 8.13 25.08 24.53
N LYS A 744 8.85 24.21 23.80
CA LYS A 744 8.69 22.74 23.91
C LYS A 744 9.20 22.15 25.24
N LEU A 745 10.02 22.86 26.01
CA LEU A 745 10.38 22.50 27.39
C LEU A 745 9.27 22.92 28.36
N TRP A 746 8.72 24.12 28.21
CA TRP A 746 7.54 24.60 28.94
C TRP A 746 6.36 23.63 28.77
N GLU A 747 6.01 23.30 27.52
CA GLU A 747 4.97 22.33 27.16
C GLU A 747 5.13 20.98 27.88
N ARG A 748 6.37 20.48 28.05
CA ARG A 748 6.64 19.21 28.75
C ARG A 748 6.39 19.29 30.26
N VAL A 749 6.58 20.46 30.87
CA VAL A 749 6.32 20.68 32.29
C VAL A 749 4.81 20.79 32.53
N VAL A 750 4.10 21.55 31.70
CA VAL A 750 2.63 21.62 31.72
C VAL A 750 2.00 20.24 31.48
N GLU A 751 2.42 19.51 30.44
CA GLU A 751 1.96 18.15 30.16
C GLU A 751 2.14 17.22 31.38
N ALA A 752 3.29 17.29 32.05
CA ALA A 752 3.61 16.46 33.21
C ALA A 752 2.84 16.84 34.49
N ARG A 753 2.15 17.99 34.51
CA ARG A 753 1.26 18.42 35.59
C ARG A 753 -0.20 18.14 35.27
N LEU A 754 -0.67 18.49 34.07
CA LEU A 754 -2.06 18.23 33.65
C LEU A 754 -2.40 16.73 33.68
N ARG A 755 -1.44 15.85 33.31
CA ARG A 755 -1.55 14.38 33.43
C ARG A 755 -1.62 13.82 34.88
N LYS A 756 -1.68 14.68 35.91
CA LYS A 756 -1.99 14.31 37.30
C LYS A 756 -3.39 14.73 37.74
N VAL A 757 -4.04 15.59 36.97
CA VAL A 757 -5.34 16.21 37.27
C VAL A 757 -6.41 15.61 36.36
N VAL A 758 -6.08 15.47 35.07
CA VAL A 758 -6.97 14.90 34.06
C VAL A 758 -6.70 13.42 33.88
N GLU A 759 -7.68 12.60 34.25
CA GLU A 759 -7.79 11.21 33.83
C GLU A 759 -8.36 11.11 32.40
N ILE A 760 -8.04 10.03 31.69
CA ILE A 760 -8.46 9.79 30.30
C ILE A 760 -8.86 8.32 30.17
N CYS A 761 -9.98 8.06 29.51
CA CYS A 761 -10.66 6.76 29.47
C CYS A 761 -9.79 5.58 28.99
N GLU A 762 -10.17 4.37 29.44
CA GLU A 762 -9.58 3.09 29.08
C GLU A 762 -9.49 2.89 27.54
N GLN A 763 -10.55 3.27 26.83
CA GLN A 763 -10.71 3.16 25.37
C GLN A 763 -9.67 3.95 24.58
N GLN A 764 -9.17 5.08 25.11
CA GLN A 764 -8.18 5.92 24.43
C GLN A 764 -6.75 5.38 24.65
N CYS A 765 -6.22 4.73 23.60
CA CYS A 765 -4.87 4.20 23.53
C CYS A 765 -3.85 5.19 22.95
N GLY A 766 -4.31 6.25 22.26
CA GLY A 766 -3.48 7.25 21.61
C GLY A 766 -2.75 8.16 22.62
N PHE A 767 -1.44 8.27 22.48
CA PHE A 767 -0.57 9.17 23.28
C PHE A 767 -0.64 9.01 24.82
N MET A 768 -1.20 7.90 25.31
CA MET A 768 -1.30 7.59 26.74
C MET A 768 -0.07 6.83 27.27
N PRO A 769 0.30 7.02 28.55
CA PRO A 769 1.34 6.21 29.19
C PRO A 769 0.89 4.75 29.29
N ARG A 770 1.84 3.80 29.28
CA ARG A 770 1.63 2.34 29.36
C ARG A 770 0.76 1.70 28.24
N LYS A 771 0.01 2.44 27.42
CA LYS A 771 -0.74 1.95 26.24
C LYS A 771 0.10 2.03 24.95
N SER A 772 -0.29 1.30 23.91
CA SER A 772 0.44 1.18 22.63
C SER A 772 -0.46 0.77 21.46
N THR A 773 -0.01 0.94 20.21
CA THR A 773 -0.74 0.47 19.02
C THR A 773 -0.93 -1.04 19.01
N THR A 774 0.05 -1.80 19.53
CA THR A 774 -0.01 -3.25 19.68
C THR A 774 -1.22 -3.70 20.52
N ASP A 775 -1.59 -2.94 21.55
CA ASP A 775 -2.69 -3.29 22.46
C ASP A 775 -4.05 -3.20 21.74
N ALA A 776 -4.32 -2.09 21.04
CA ALA A 776 -5.56 -1.91 20.29
C ALA A 776 -5.68 -2.86 19.08
N ILE A 777 -4.56 -3.14 18.39
CA ILE A 777 -4.53 -4.17 17.33
C ILE A 777 -4.84 -5.56 17.92
N PHE A 778 -4.35 -5.87 19.12
CA PHE A 778 -4.63 -7.16 19.78
C PHE A 778 -6.09 -7.26 20.23
N ALA A 779 -6.64 -6.24 20.89
CA ALA A 779 -8.02 -6.22 21.35
C ALA A 779 -9.02 -6.47 20.20
N LEU A 780 -8.87 -5.75 19.08
CA LEU A 780 -9.66 -5.97 17.86
C LEU A 780 -9.51 -7.41 17.32
N ARG A 781 -8.28 -7.96 17.29
CA ARG A 781 -8.05 -9.32 16.82
C ARG A 781 -8.71 -10.38 17.69
N ILE A 782 -8.61 -10.27 19.02
CA ILE A 782 -9.25 -11.21 19.95
C ILE A 782 -10.77 -11.11 19.87
N LEU A 783 -11.34 -9.91 19.69
CA LEU A 783 -12.78 -9.76 19.45
C LEU A 783 -13.19 -10.49 18.16
N MET A 784 -12.51 -10.23 17.04
CA MET A 784 -12.79 -10.92 15.78
C MET A 784 -12.58 -12.44 15.84
N GLU A 785 -11.56 -12.93 16.56
CA GLU A 785 -11.30 -14.37 16.74
C GLU A 785 -12.39 -15.03 17.60
N LYS A 786 -12.87 -14.39 18.69
CA LYS A 786 -14.01 -14.90 19.48
C LYS A 786 -15.29 -15.03 18.64
N TYR A 787 -15.66 -13.98 17.89
CA TYR A 787 -16.87 -13.99 17.07
C TYR A 787 -16.77 -14.94 15.89
N ARG A 788 -15.57 -15.08 15.31
CA ARG A 788 -15.26 -16.12 14.33
C ARG A 788 -15.58 -17.51 14.86
N ASP A 789 -14.98 -17.88 15.98
CA ASP A 789 -15.05 -19.24 16.53
C ASP A 789 -16.48 -19.58 17.02
N GLY A 790 -17.23 -18.59 17.51
CA GLY A 790 -18.65 -18.72 17.85
C GLY A 790 -19.63 -18.69 16.66
N GLN A 791 -19.15 -18.58 15.41
CA GLN A 791 -19.96 -18.45 14.19
C GLN A 791 -21.02 -17.31 14.22
N ARG A 792 -20.73 -16.25 14.98
CA ARG A 792 -21.56 -15.03 15.08
C ARG A 792 -21.04 -13.96 14.14
N GLU A 793 -21.93 -13.10 13.65
CA GLU A 793 -21.52 -11.90 12.92
C GLU A 793 -20.91 -10.87 13.89
N LEU A 794 -19.97 -10.07 13.37
CA LEU A 794 -19.40 -8.93 14.09
C LEU A 794 -19.19 -7.80 13.08
N HIS A 795 -19.83 -6.67 13.34
CA HIS A 795 -19.81 -5.49 12.50
C HIS A 795 -18.80 -4.50 13.07
N CYS A 796 -17.82 -4.09 12.26
CA CYS A 796 -16.76 -3.16 12.64
C CYS A 796 -16.73 -1.97 11.69
N VAL A 797 -16.85 -0.74 12.21
CA VAL A 797 -16.67 0.49 11.42
C VAL A 797 -15.37 1.17 11.86
N PHE A 798 -14.52 1.49 10.88
CA PHE A 798 -13.28 2.23 11.06
C PHE A 798 -13.51 3.68 10.63
N VAL A 799 -13.50 4.62 11.59
CA VAL A 799 -13.83 6.03 11.38
C VAL A 799 -12.54 6.87 11.34
N ASP A 800 -12.42 7.73 10.33
CA ASP A 800 -11.30 8.67 10.11
C ASP A 800 -11.86 10.11 10.09
N LEU A 801 -11.21 11.02 10.82
CA LEU A 801 -11.69 12.40 11.00
C LEU A 801 -11.02 13.40 10.05
N GLU A 802 -11.81 14.35 9.54
CA GLU A 802 -11.40 15.35 8.55
C GLU A 802 -10.36 16.33 9.12
N LYS A 803 -9.07 16.07 8.83
CA LYS A 803 -7.94 16.94 9.25
C LYS A 803 -7.89 17.16 10.77
N ALA A 804 -8.27 16.17 11.58
CA ALA A 804 -8.61 16.29 13.00
C ALA A 804 -7.84 17.35 13.83
N TYR A 805 -6.50 17.33 13.80
CA TYR A 805 -5.66 18.29 14.53
C TYR A 805 -5.79 19.74 14.05
N ASP A 806 -5.99 19.97 12.76
CA ASP A 806 -6.05 21.30 12.14
C ASP A 806 -7.43 21.95 12.33
N ARG A 807 -8.49 21.13 12.54
CA ARG A 807 -9.88 21.56 12.65
C ARG A 807 -10.42 21.80 14.07
N VAL A 808 -9.69 21.44 15.12
CA VAL A 808 -10.17 21.57 16.52
C VAL A 808 -10.57 23.03 16.84
N PRO A 809 -11.82 23.31 17.22
CA PRO A 809 -12.24 24.63 17.69
C PRO A 809 -11.60 24.96 19.05
N ARG A 810 -11.06 26.18 19.18
CA ARG A 810 -10.34 26.58 20.40
C ARG A 810 -11.26 26.72 21.61
N GLU A 811 -12.45 27.27 21.43
CA GLU A 811 -13.42 27.42 22.53
C GLU A 811 -13.89 26.07 23.09
N GLU A 812 -14.02 25.04 22.23
CA GLU A 812 -14.35 23.69 22.68
C GLU A 812 -13.20 23.06 23.47
N LEU A 813 -11.94 23.30 23.06
CA LEU A 813 -10.77 22.91 23.83
C LEU A 813 -10.75 23.56 25.23
N TRP A 814 -11.05 24.85 25.36
CA TRP A 814 -11.11 25.53 26.66
C TRP A 814 -12.23 24.96 27.54
N TYR A 815 -13.39 24.69 26.95
CA TYR A 815 -14.51 24.01 27.63
C TYR A 815 -14.10 22.62 28.14
N CYS A 816 -13.53 21.77 27.27
CA CYS A 816 -13.10 20.42 27.63
C CYS A 816 -12.03 20.42 28.72
N MET A 817 -11.09 21.38 28.70
CA MET A 817 -10.10 21.54 29.79
C MET A 817 -10.78 21.88 31.13
N ARG A 818 -11.69 22.86 31.16
CA ARG A 818 -12.42 23.25 32.39
C ARG A 818 -13.27 22.10 32.93
N LYS A 819 -14.03 21.42 32.07
CA LYS A 819 -14.86 20.27 32.46
C LYS A 819 -14.02 19.09 33.00
N SER A 820 -12.79 18.93 32.49
CA SER A 820 -11.82 17.94 32.98
C SER A 820 -11.11 18.35 34.30
N GLY A 821 -11.63 19.34 35.04
CA GLY A 821 -11.08 19.77 36.33
C GLY A 821 -9.75 20.54 36.24
N VAL A 822 -9.33 21.00 35.05
CA VAL A 822 -8.10 21.80 34.91
C VAL A 822 -8.30 23.17 35.51
N ALA A 823 -7.46 23.53 36.49
CA ALA A 823 -7.43 24.85 37.11
C ALA A 823 -7.36 25.98 36.06
N GLU A 824 -8.18 27.02 36.24
CA GLU A 824 -8.36 28.09 35.25
C GLU A 824 -7.05 28.75 34.80
N LYS A 825 -6.10 28.89 35.73
CA LYS A 825 -4.75 29.42 35.48
C LYS A 825 -3.95 28.63 34.44
N TYR A 826 -4.14 27.31 34.34
CA TYR A 826 -3.57 26.53 33.23
C TYR A 826 -4.35 26.70 31.92
N VAL A 827 -5.68 26.87 31.98
CA VAL A 827 -6.49 27.16 30.79
C VAL A 827 -6.01 28.46 30.15
N ARG A 828 -5.86 29.54 30.92
CA ARG A 828 -5.39 30.85 30.43
C ARG A 828 -3.98 30.83 29.85
N VAL A 829 -3.01 30.17 30.48
CA VAL A 829 -1.66 30.08 29.91
C VAL A 829 -1.63 29.24 28.63
N VAL A 830 -2.50 28.23 28.50
CA VAL A 830 -2.66 27.51 27.23
C VAL A 830 -3.43 28.35 26.21
N GLN A 831 -4.42 29.17 26.59
CA GLN A 831 -5.05 30.17 25.69
C GLN A 831 -3.98 31.11 25.09
N ASP A 832 -3.11 31.67 25.92
CA ASP A 832 -1.98 32.51 25.47
C ASP A 832 -1.04 31.75 24.50
N MET A 833 -0.90 30.43 24.57
CA MET A 833 -0.06 29.66 23.63
C MET A 833 -0.59 29.67 22.19
N TYR A 834 -1.92 29.78 22.01
CA TYR A 834 -2.56 29.74 20.70
C TYR A 834 -2.95 31.14 20.20
N GLU A 835 -3.25 32.08 21.12
CA GLU A 835 -3.46 33.51 20.82
C GLU A 835 -2.31 34.10 19.99
N ARG A 836 -2.68 34.84 18.93
CA ARG A 836 -1.76 35.62 18.09
C ARG A 836 -0.62 34.79 17.47
N SER A 837 -0.77 33.47 17.39
CA SER A 837 0.25 32.58 16.83
C SER A 837 0.43 32.80 15.33
N ARG A 838 1.68 33.01 14.89
CA ARG A 838 2.05 33.37 13.51
C ARG A 838 2.89 32.30 12.85
N THR A 839 2.68 32.08 11.56
CA THR A 839 3.30 30.98 10.82
C THR A 839 3.81 31.43 9.45
N VAL A 840 4.99 30.95 9.06
CA VAL A 840 5.52 31.01 7.67
C VAL A 840 5.68 29.59 7.11
N VAL A 841 5.34 29.35 5.84
CA VAL A 841 5.56 28.04 5.18
C VAL A 841 6.93 28.01 4.51
N ARG A 842 7.79 27.06 4.90
CA ARG A 842 9.09 26.80 4.26
C ARG A 842 8.96 25.67 3.25
N CYS A 843 8.81 26.03 1.98
CA CYS A 843 8.69 25.11 0.85
C CYS A 843 10.04 24.87 0.15
N ALA A 844 10.04 24.22 -1.02
CA ALA A 844 11.26 23.87 -1.76
C ALA A 844 11.89 25.03 -2.57
N VAL A 845 11.12 26.12 -2.77
CA VAL A 845 11.54 27.32 -3.53
C VAL A 845 11.89 28.49 -2.62
N GLY A 846 11.23 28.64 -1.46
CA GLY A 846 11.48 29.72 -0.51
C GLY A 846 10.73 29.58 0.82
N GLN A 847 10.61 30.69 1.54
CA GLN A 847 9.64 30.86 2.62
C GLN A 847 8.54 31.80 2.15
N THR A 848 7.29 31.51 2.51
CA THR A 848 6.15 32.43 2.27
C THR A 848 6.21 33.62 3.21
N GLU A 849 5.34 34.59 2.93
CA GLU A 849 4.85 35.57 3.90
C GLU A 849 4.31 34.90 5.19
N GLU A 850 4.21 35.69 6.25
CA GLU A 850 3.68 35.30 7.55
C GLU A 850 2.15 35.50 7.58
N PHE A 851 1.43 34.55 8.19
CA PHE A 851 -0.02 34.61 8.39
C PHE A 851 -0.40 34.17 9.82
N ASN A 852 -1.58 34.58 10.26
CA ASN A 852 -2.16 34.20 11.56
C ASN A 852 -2.73 32.78 11.52
N VAL A 853 -2.78 32.12 12.68
CA VAL A 853 -3.43 30.82 12.86
C VAL A 853 -4.47 30.91 13.97
N GLU A 854 -5.73 30.67 13.64
CA GLU A 854 -6.90 30.97 14.48
C GLU A 854 -7.66 29.71 14.91
N VAL A 855 -7.59 28.63 14.14
CA VAL A 855 -8.17 27.31 14.46
C VAL A 855 -7.03 26.31 14.80
N GLY A 856 -7.39 25.17 15.38
CA GLY A 856 -6.55 23.96 15.38
C GLY A 856 -5.37 23.92 16.37
N LEU A 857 -4.87 22.70 16.56
CA LEU A 857 -3.75 22.34 17.42
C LEU A 857 -2.41 22.40 16.69
N HIS A 858 -1.36 22.79 17.41
CA HIS A 858 -0.02 22.94 16.83
C HIS A 858 0.62 21.57 16.52
N GLN A 859 0.59 21.15 15.24
CA GLN A 859 1.23 19.92 14.74
C GLN A 859 2.75 19.96 14.90
N GLY A 860 3.26 19.43 16.03
CA GLY A 860 4.68 19.44 16.38
C GLY A 860 4.99 19.92 17.79
N SER A 861 3.97 20.39 18.52
CA SER A 861 3.96 20.59 19.98
C SER A 861 4.23 19.29 20.75
N ALA A 862 4.74 19.42 21.98
CA ALA A 862 4.77 18.35 22.97
C ALA A 862 3.46 18.23 23.78
N LEU A 863 2.64 19.29 23.82
CA LEU A 863 1.40 19.38 24.60
C LEU A 863 0.15 19.08 23.76
N SER A 864 0.07 19.53 22.49
CA SER A 864 -1.08 19.28 21.60
C SER A 864 -1.61 17.83 21.60
N PRO A 865 -0.77 16.76 21.61
CA PRO A 865 -1.29 15.39 21.58
C PRO A 865 -2.01 14.96 22.86
N PHE A 866 -1.78 15.65 23.99
CA PHE A 866 -2.55 15.44 25.21
C PHE A 866 -3.82 16.28 25.21
N LEU A 867 -3.75 17.54 24.76
CA LEU A 867 -4.94 18.40 24.58
C LEU A 867 -5.97 17.76 23.62
N PHE A 868 -5.50 17.16 22.52
CA PHE A 868 -6.36 16.41 21.60
C PHE A 868 -7.03 15.21 22.28
N ALA A 869 -6.33 14.51 23.17
CA ALA A 869 -6.91 13.40 23.91
C ALA A 869 -7.97 13.86 24.93
N ILE A 870 -7.78 15.01 25.58
CA ILE A 870 -8.80 15.62 26.46
C ILE A 870 -10.06 15.95 25.67
N VAL A 871 -9.92 16.57 24.49
CA VAL A 871 -11.07 16.87 23.61
C VAL A 871 -11.77 15.59 23.16
N MET A 872 -11.04 14.59 22.63
CA MET A 872 -11.65 13.33 22.19
C MET A 872 -12.29 12.54 23.34
N ASP A 873 -11.75 12.60 24.55
CA ASP A 873 -12.35 11.99 25.73
C ASP A 873 -13.71 12.62 26.05
N GLN A 874 -13.74 13.95 26.16
CA GLN A 874 -14.92 14.72 26.54
C GLN A 874 -15.99 14.80 25.45
N LEU A 875 -15.61 14.67 24.17
CA LEU A 875 -16.57 14.54 23.05
C LEU A 875 -17.14 13.12 22.91
N SER A 876 -16.44 12.10 23.39
CA SER A 876 -16.88 10.70 23.31
C SER A 876 -17.64 10.20 24.54
N GLU A 877 -17.69 10.98 25.62
CA GLU A 877 -18.25 10.57 26.92
C GLU A 877 -19.67 10.00 26.83
N GLU A 878 -20.55 10.64 26.04
CA GLU A 878 -21.95 10.23 25.84
C GLU A 878 -22.13 9.03 24.87
N VAL A 879 -21.10 8.64 24.12
CA VAL A 879 -21.22 7.69 22.98
C VAL A 879 -20.21 6.53 22.99
N ARG A 880 -19.23 6.56 23.88
CA ARG A 880 -18.21 5.50 24.02
C ARG A 880 -18.77 4.29 24.75
N GLN A 881 -18.67 3.12 24.11
CA GLN A 881 -18.94 1.83 24.76
C GLN A 881 -17.66 1.34 25.47
N GLU A 882 -17.78 0.32 26.32
CA GLU A 882 -16.62 -0.31 26.96
C GLU A 882 -15.62 -0.91 25.95
N SER A 883 -14.38 -1.12 26.36
CA SER A 883 -13.40 -1.82 25.51
C SER A 883 -13.69 -3.34 25.57
N PRO A 884 -13.76 -4.07 24.44
CA PRO A 884 -13.25 -3.71 23.11
C PRO A 884 -14.30 -3.13 22.13
N TRP A 885 -15.55 -2.86 22.53
CA TRP A 885 -16.60 -2.36 21.63
C TRP A 885 -16.29 -0.99 21.04
N THR A 886 -15.69 -0.10 21.82
CA THR A 886 -15.04 1.12 21.33
C THR A 886 -13.53 1.05 21.56
N MET A 887 -12.75 1.35 20.52
CA MET A 887 -11.29 1.49 20.60
C MET A 887 -10.84 2.77 19.89
N MET A 888 -10.16 3.66 20.61
CA MET A 888 -9.65 4.93 20.09
C MET A 888 -8.12 4.96 20.10
N PHE A 889 -7.51 5.50 19.05
CA PHE A 889 -6.10 5.82 19.01
C PHE A 889 -5.90 7.20 18.38
N ALA A 890 -6.02 8.24 19.21
CA ALA A 890 -6.13 9.63 18.78
C ALA A 890 -7.30 9.82 17.80
N ASP A 891 -7.02 10.04 16.52
CA ASP A 891 -7.98 10.27 15.43
C ASP A 891 -8.45 8.98 14.72
N ASP A 892 -7.78 7.84 14.91
CA ASP A 892 -8.24 6.52 14.45
C ASP A 892 -9.28 5.95 15.46
N ILE A 893 -10.57 5.85 15.09
CA ILE A 893 -11.64 5.28 15.94
C ILE A 893 -12.16 3.97 15.34
N VAL A 894 -12.44 2.98 16.19
CA VAL A 894 -13.14 1.73 15.81
C VAL A 894 -14.37 1.53 16.68
N ILE A 895 -15.50 1.30 16.02
CA ILE A 895 -16.79 0.96 16.63
C ILE A 895 -17.13 -0.47 16.23
N CYS A 896 -17.43 -1.34 17.20
CA CYS A 896 -17.80 -2.73 16.99
C CYS A 896 -19.20 -3.03 17.56
N SER A 897 -19.96 -3.92 16.93
CA SER A 897 -21.27 -4.40 17.43
C SER A 897 -21.64 -5.78 16.90
N GLU A 898 -22.53 -6.49 17.60
CA GLU A 898 -23.12 -7.77 17.15
C GLU A 898 -24.18 -7.61 16.06
N SER A 899 -24.77 -6.42 15.90
CA SER A 899 -25.80 -6.11 14.89
C SER A 899 -25.35 -4.97 13.96
N ARG A 900 -25.72 -5.07 12.69
CA ARG A 900 -25.53 -4.04 11.65
C ARG A 900 -26.31 -2.77 12.00
N GLU A 901 -27.55 -2.91 12.45
CA GLU A 901 -28.46 -1.85 12.84
C GLU A 901 -27.90 -1.09 14.04
N GLN A 902 -27.39 -1.81 15.04
CA GLN A 902 -26.76 -1.20 16.21
C GLN A 902 -25.42 -0.53 15.89
N VAL A 903 -24.63 -1.02 14.92
CA VAL A 903 -23.41 -0.33 14.48
C VAL A 903 -23.71 0.91 13.64
N GLU A 904 -24.79 0.89 12.86
CA GLU A 904 -25.29 2.04 12.09
C GLU A 904 -25.81 3.14 13.03
N GLU A 905 -26.61 2.78 14.04
CA GLU A 905 -27.05 3.70 15.09
C GLU A 905 -25.85 4.27 15.88
N ASN A 906 -24.92 3.43 16.31
CA ASN A 906 -23.72 3.88 17.03
C ASN A 906 -22.87 4.81 16.16
N LEU A 907 -22.70 4.52 14.87
CA LEU A 907 -21.97 5.37 13.94
C LEU A 907 -22.63 6.76 13.83
N GLU A 908 -23.95 6.84 13.73
CA GLU A 908 -24.67 8.12 13.63
C GLU A 908 -24.70 8.88 14.97
N ARG A 909 -24.79 8.19 16.11
CA ARG A 909 -24.58 8.78 17.44
C ARG A 909 -23.18 9.41 17.56
N TRP A 910 -22.14 8.69 17.14
CA TRP A 910 -20.76 9.18 17.09
C TRP A 910 -20.57 10.36 16.13
N ARG A 911 -21.18 10.29 14.93
CA ARG A 911 -21.19 11.36 13.95
C ARG A 911 -21.78 12.63 14.56
N PHE A 912 -22.98 12.54 15.15
CA PHE A 912 -23.65 13.67 15.77
C PHE A 912 -22.85 14.26 16.94
N ALA A 913 -22.33 13.42 17.85
CA ALA A 913 -21.56 13.87 19.00
C ALA A 913 -20.31 14.67 18.64
N LEU A 914 -19.62 14.27 17.55
CA LEU A 914 -18.43 14.95 17.03
C LEU A 914 -18.76 16.17 16.16
N GLU A 915 -19.69 16.04 15.21
CA GLU A 915 -20.04 17.11 14.27
C GLU A 915 -20.72 18.30 14.96
N ARG A 916 -21.58 18.08 15.96
CA ARG A 916 -22.20 19.17 16.74
C ARG A 916 -21.18 20.05 17.48
N ARG A 917 -19.94 19.58 17.65
CA ARG A 917 -18.80 20.30 18.25
C ARG A 917 -17.68 20.61 17.25
N GLY A 918 -17.94 20.50 15.95
CA GLY A 918 -17.04 20.93 14.87
C GLY A 918 -16.01 19.89 14.40
N MET A 919 -16.11 18.63 14.84
CA MET A 919 -15.20 17.54 14.45
C MET A 919 -15.84 16.67 13.37
N LYS A 920 -15.55 16.94 12.09
CA LYS A 920 -16.22 16.28 10.96
C LYS A 920 -15.70 14.86 10.66
N VAL A 921 -16.63 13.93 10.40
CA VAL A 921 -16.34 12.55 9.98
C VAL A 921 -16.06 12.49 8.48
N SER A 922 -15.06 11.70 8.06
CA SER A 922 -14.68 11.56 6.66
C SER A 922 -15.36 10.35 6.01
N GLY A 923 -16.55 10.54 5.42
CA GLY A 923 -17.29 9.46 4.74
C GLY A 923 -16.46 8.71 3.69
N SER A 924 -15.68 9.44 2.88
CA SER A 924 -14.80 8.86 1.84
C SER A 924 -13.64 7.98 2.35
N LYS A 925 -13.33 8.03 3.65
CA LYS A 925 -12.26 7.25 4.31
C LYS A 925 -12.78 6.26 5.35
N THR A 926 -14.02 6.43 5.80
CA THR A 926 -14.67 5.56 6.76
C THR A 926 -15.00 4.24 6.05
N GLU A 927 -14.53 3.12 6.59
CA GLU A 927 -14.65 1.81 5.96
C GLU A 927 -15.32 0.82 6.93
N TYR A 928 -16.25 0.01 6.42
CA TYR A 928 -17.04 -0.95 7.18
C TYR A 928 -16.59 -2.39 6.88
N MET A 929 -16.46 -3.23 7.89
CA MET A 929 -16.10 -4.65 7.77
C MET A 929 -17.10 -5.51 8.54
N CYS A 930 -17.56 -6.60 7.93
CA CYS A 930 -18.28 -7.68 8.62
C CYS A 930 -17.38 -8.91 8.77
N VAL A 931 -17.46 -9.60 9.90
CA VAL A 931 -16.89 -10.94 10.15
C VAL A 931 -18.03 -11.96 10.13
N ASN A 932 -17.80 -13.15 9.59
CA ASN A 932 -18.81 -14.22 9.45
C ASN A 932 -20.11 -13.80 8.73
N GLU A 933 -20.00 -12.83 7.80
CA GLU A 933 -21.09 -12.27 7.00
C GLU A 933 -22.05 -13.34 6.45
N ARG A 934 -23.34 -13.22 6.78
CA ARG A 934 -24.41 -14.12 6.31
C ARG A 934 -24.99 -13.66 4.96
N GLU A 935 -25.60 -14.58 4.22
CA GLU A 935 -26.24 -14.25 2.94
C GLU A 935 -27.42 -13.28 3.16
N GLY A 936 -27.27 -12.03 2.68
CA GLY A 936 -28.24 -10.95 2.85
C GLY A 936 -27.76 -9.80 3.75
N SER A 937 -26.66 -9.94 4.49
CA SER A 937 -26.18 -8.91 5.42
C SER A 937 -25.71 -7.63 4.71
N GLY A 938 -26.49 -6.57 4.82
CA GLY A 938 -26.33 -5.32 4.08
C GLY A 938 -25.06 -4.51 4.37
N THR A 939 -24.98 -3.35 3.71
CA THR A 939 -24.08 -2.24 4.02
C THR A 939 -24.53 -1.50 5.28
N VAL A 940 -23.63 -0.73 5.88
CA VAL A 940 -23.93 0.25 6.94
C VAL A 940 -24.04 1.63 6.27
N ARG A 941 -24.95 2.50 6.73
CA ARG A 941 -25.11 3.86 6.22
C ARG A 941 -24.53 4.93 7.13
N LEU A 942 -24.21 6.08 6.54
CA LEU A 942 -23.76 7.31 7.20
C LEU A 942 -24.37 8.49 6.44
N GLN A 943 -25.18 9.32 7.10
CA GLN A 943 -25.96 10.39 6.45
C GLN A 943 -26.84 9.89 5.29
N GLY A 944 -27.23 8.60 5.33
CA GLY A 944 -27.97 7.92 4.26
C GLY A 944 -27.12 7.33 3.12
N GLU A 945 -25.86 7.76 2.95
CA GLU A 945 -24.93 7.17 1.99
C GLU A 945 -24.38 5.82 2.49
N GLU A 946 -24.03 4.90 1.58
CA GLU A 946 -23.52 3.59 1.96
C GLU A 946 -22.02 3.61 2.27
N VAL A 947 -21.66 3.27 3.51
CA VAL A 947 -20.28 3.16 3.97
C VAL A 947 -19.58 2.01 3.24
N LYS A 948 -18.42 2.32 2.65
CA LYS A 948 -17.63 1.41 1.83
C LYS A 948 -17.27 0.12 2.58
N LYS A 949 -17.90 -0.99 2.18
CA LYS A 949 -17.67 -2.33 2.75
C LYS A 949 -16.33 -2.91 2.27
N VAL A 950 -15.50 -3.39 3.19
CA VAL A 950 -14.14 -3.91 2.92
C VAL A 950 -13.87 -5.25 3.60
N GLN A 951 -13.19 -6.14 2.87
CA GLN A 951 -12.77 -7.46 3.35
C GLN A 951 -11.33 -7.46 3.92
N GLU A 952 -10.61 -6.34 3.81
CA GLU A 952 -9.36 -6.07 4.53
C GLU A 952 -9.26 -4.58 4.87
N PHE A 953 -8.77 -4.27 6.08
CA PHE A 953 -8.52 -2.90 6.56
C PHE A 953 -7.11 -2.77 7.13
N LYS A 954 -6.58 -1.54 7.28
CA LYS A 954 -5.20 -1.29 7.72
C LYS A 954 -5.09 -0.51 9.04
N TYR A 955 -5.71 -1.03 10.09
CA TYR A 955 -5.72 -0.42 11.42
C TYR A 955 -4.31 -0.30 12.05
N LEU A 956 -3.94 0.91 12.51
CA LEU A 956 -2.69 1.22 13.23
C LEU A 956 -1.40 0.65 12.60
N GLY A 957 -1.39 0.52 11.28
CA GLY A 957 -0.26 0.00 10.53
C GLY A 957 -0.25 -1.51 10.30
N SER A 958 -1.21 -2.28 10.85
CA SER A 958 -1.40 -3.73 10.64
C SER A 958 -2.63 -4.01 9.78
N THR A 959 -2.58 -5.11 9.02
CA THR A 959 -3.70 -5.56 8.18
C THR A 959 -4.61 -6.48 8.97
N VAL A 960 -5.88 -6.10 9.04
CA VAL A 960 -6.99 -6.88 9.58
C VAL A 960 -7.81 -7.43 8.41
N GLN A 961 -8.33 -8.64 8.52
CA GLN A 961 -9.12 -9.32 7.47
C GLN A 961 -10.40 -9.89 8.09
N SER A 962 -11.53 -9.73 7.40
CA SER A 962 -12.84 -10.30 7.79
C SER A 962 -12.77 -11.82 7.99
N ASN A 963 -12.09 -12.51 7.08
CA ASN A 963 -11.87 -13.96 7.12
C ASN A 963 -10.81 -14.41 8.17
N GLY A 964 -10.36 -13.49 9.03
CA GLY A 964 -9.37 -13.72 10.09
C GLY A 964 -8.03 -14.31 9.63
N GLU A 965 -7.69 -14.22 8.34
CA GLU A 965 -6.40 -14.71 7.87
C GLU A 965 -5.28 -13.70 8.11
N CYS A 966 -4.09 -14.23 8.38
CA CYS A 966 -2.86 -13.48 8.56
C CYS A 966 -1.93 -13.49 7.32
N GLY A 967 -2.35 -14.15 6.23
CA GLY A 967 -1.52 -14.34 5.02
C GLY A 967 -1.21 -13.04 4.27
N LYS A 968 -2.17 -12.11 4.15
CA LYS A 968 -1.90 -10.82 3.49
C LYS A 968 -1.04 -9.90 4.36
N GLU A 969 -1.24 -9.93 5.67
CA GLU A 969 -0.39 -9.19 6.63
C GLU A 969 1.07 -9.65 6.52
N VAL A 970 1.33 -10.95 6.55
CA VAL A 970 2.69 -11.51 6.42
C VAL A 970 3.35 -11.07 5.11
N LYS A 971 2.62 -11.10 3.98
CA LYS A 971 3.13 -10.60 2.69
C LYS A 971 3.43 -9.09 2.74
N LYS A 972 2.58 -8.28 3.37
CA LYS A 972 2.82 -6.85 3.58
C LYS A 972 4.02 -6.58 4.51
N ARG A 973 4.28 -7.42 5.51
CA ARG A 973 5.50 -7.38 6.35
C ARG A 973 6.76 -7.75 5.59
N VAL A 974 6.71 -8.77 4.74
CA VAL A 974 7.80 -9.12 3.81
C VAL A 974 8.10 -7.95 2.86
N GLN A 975 7.07 -7.32 2.30
CA GLN A 975 7.24 -6.15 1.43
C GLN A 975 7.78 -4.92 2.19
N ALA A 976 7.36 -4.71 3.44
CA ALA A 976 7.92 -3.67 4.31
C ALA A 976 9.41 -3.93 4.61
N GLY A 977 9.79 -5.19 4.85
CA GLY A 977 11.17 -5.65 4.95
C GLY A 977 11.98 -5.32 3.70
N TRP A 978 11.55 -5.77 2.52
CA TRP A 978 12.22 -5.46 1.25
C TRP A 978 12.30 -3.95 0.96
N ASN A 979 11.26 -3.18 1.29
CA ASN A 979 11.28 -1.71 1.15
C ASN A 979 12.25 -1.04 2.15
N GLY A 980 12.44 -1.61 3.34
CA GLY A 980 13.50 -1.22 4.28
C GLY A 980 14.88 -1.58 3.77
N TRP A 981 15.04 -2.80 3.24
CA TRP A 981 16.30 -3.35 2.70
C TRP A 981 16.78 -2.56 1.47
N ARG A 982 15.91 -2.23 0.52
CA ARG A 982 16.22 -1.39 -0.65
C ARG A 982 16.82 -0.04 -0.25
N LYS A 983 16.29 0.61 0.80
CA LYS A 983 16.80 1.89 1.34
C LYS A 983 18.21 1.79 1.95
N VAL A 984 18.69 0.58 2.20
CA VAL A 984 20.06 0.30 2.70
C VAL A 984 20.86 -0.62 1.79
N TRP A 985 20.37 -0.95 0.58
CA TRP A 985 21.03 -1.86 -0.38
C TRP A 985 22.49 -1.48 -0.61
N GLY A 986 22.74 -0.20 -0.89
CA GLY A 986 24.09 0.30 -1.14
C GLY A 986 25.03 0.22 0.08
N VAL A 987 24.54 -0.14 1.27
CA VAL A 987 25.34 -0.45 2.48
C VAL A 987 25.40 -1.95 2.70
N LEU A 988 24.27 -2.64 2.58
CA LEU A 988 24.18 -4.09 2.78
C LEU A 988 24.97 -4.90 1.75
N CYS A 989 25.12 -4.41 0.52
CA CYS A 989 25.82 -5.12 -0.55
C CYS A 989 27.18 -4.49 -0.92
N ASP A 990 27.65 -3.50 -0.17
CA ASP A 990 29.02 -3.01 -0.25
C ASP A 990 29.98 -4.11 0.23
N GLN A 991 30.91 -4.56 -0.63
CA GLN A 991 31.85 -5.63 -0.29
C GLN A 991 32.85 -5.21 0.81
N LYS A 992 33.05 -3.91 1.05
CA LYS A 992 33.95 -3.41 2.10
C LYS A 992 33.36 -3.52 3.52
N ILE A 993 32.06 -3.78 3.65
CA ILE A 993 31.37 -3.79 4.94
C ILE A 993 31.33 -5.22 5.49
N SER A 994 31.83 -5.40 6.72
CA SER A 994 31.88 -6.71 7.37
C SER A 994 30.47 -7.30 7.58
N ALA A 995 30.36 -8.63 7.49
CA ALA A 995 29.10 -9.34 7.64
C ALA A 995 28.37 -9.05 8.97
N ARG A 996 29.14 -8.87 10.05
CA ARG A 996 28.66 -8.47 11.38
C ARG A 996 27.98 -7.09 11.38
N ILE A 997 28.54 -6.11 10.67
CA ILE A 997 27.93 -4.79 10.50
C ILE A 997 26.69 -4.89 9.60
N LYS A 998 26.75 -5.62 8.47
CA LYS A 998 25.59 -5.87 7.60
C LYS A 998 24.41 -6.49 8.37
N GLY A 999 24.69 -7.47 9.22
CA GLY A 999 23.71 -8.03 10.16
C GLY A 999 23.17 -7.00 11.17
N LYS A 1000 24.00 -6.09 11.69
CA LYS A 1000 23.55 -4.98 12.54
C LYS A 1000 22.58 -4.06 11.79
N VAL A 1001 22.86 -3.69 10.53
CA VAL A 1001 21.93 -2.92 9.67
C VAL A 1001 20.63 -3.70 9.41
N TYR A 1002 20.72 -4.99 9.10
CA TYR A 1002 19.54 -5.85 8.89
C TYR A 1002 18.66 -5.90 10.14
N ARG A 1003 19.24 -6.11 11.33
CA ARG A 1003 18.51 -6.16 12.61
C ARG A 1003 17.83 -4.83 12.94
N THR A 1004 18.47 -3.68 12.70
CA THR A 1004 17.95 -2.35 13.07
C THR A 1004 16.97 -1.74 12.05
N VAL A 1005 17.15 -2.00 10.75
CA VAL A 1005 16.30 -1.40 9.70
C VAL A 1005 15.27 -2.38 9.16
N VAL A 1006 15.70 -3.58 8.78
CA VAL A 1006 14.90 -4.50 7.95
C VAL A 1006 14.01 -5.39 8.82
N ARG A 1007 14.60 -6.07 9.79
CA ARG A 1007 13.87 -6.91 10.77
C ARG A 1007 12.86 -6.11 11.57
N ALA A 1008 13.18 -4.89 11.98
CA ALA A 1008 12.26 -4.02 12.69
C ALA A 1008 10.98 -3.71 11.88
N ALA A 1009 11.10 -3.53 10.56
CA ALA A 1009 9.96 -3.33 9.66
C ALA A 1009 9.15 -4.61 9.39
N MET A 1010 9.79 -5.78 9.45
CA MET A 1010 9.13 -7.09 9.34
C MET A 1010 8.37 -7.49 10.62
N LEU A 1011 8.92 -7.19 11.81
CA LEU A 1011 8.38 -7.66 13.09
C LEU A 1011 7.18 -6.85 13.62
N TYR A 1012 7.04 -5.56 13.27
CA TYR A 1012 5.97 -4.70 13.79
C TYR A 1012 4.59 -5.34 13.64
N GLY A 1013 3.88 -5.57 14.75
CA GLY A 1013 2.54 -6.13 14.76
C GLY A 1013 2.46 -7.64 14.45
N LEU A 1014 3.59 -8.35 14.33
CA LEU A 1014 3.58 -9.83 14.26
C LEU A 1014 3.42 -10.46 15.66
N GLU A 1015 3.67 -9.70 16.72
CA GLU A 1015 3.40 -10.14 18.09
C GLU A 1015 1.90 -10.43 18.32
N THR A 1016 0.99 -9.67 17.69
CA THR A 1016 -0.48 -9.85 17.79
C THR A 1016 -1.05 -10.87 16.81
N VAL A 1017 -0.22 -11.57 16.03
CA VAL A 1017 -0.66 -12.38 14.89
C VAL A 1017 -0.38 -13.87 15.11
N SER A 1018 -1.44 -14.67 15.06
CA SER A 1018 -1.40 -16.15 15.08
C SER A 1018 -0.82 -16.71 13.77
N LEU A 1019 0.53 -16.74 13.67
CA LEU A 1019 1.27 -17.29 12.53
C LEU A 1019 1.14 -18.82 12.43
N ARG A 1020 0.75 -19.31 11.24
CA ARG A 1020 0.81 -20.74 10.87
C ARG A 1020 2.23 -21.09 10.39
N LYS A 1021 2.67 -22.36 10.57
CA LYS A 1021 4.01 -22.85 10.16
C LYS A 1021 4.41 -22.43 8.73
N ARG A 1022 3.48 -22.45 7.78
CA ARG A 1022 3.70 -21.98 6.40
C ARG A 1022 4.17 -20.52 6.33
N GLN A 1023 3.53 -19.63 7.09
CA GLN A 1023 3.81 -18.18 7.06
C GLN A 1023 5.11 -17.84 7.79
N GLU A 1024 5.45 -18.59 8.84
CA GLU A 1024 6.77 -18.55 9.48
C GLU A 1024 7.87 -18.93 8.46
N SER A 1025 7.67 -20.00 7.67
CA SER A 1025 8.57 -20.35 6.56
C SER A 1025 8.62 -19.28 5.46
N GLU A 1026 7.50 -18.65 5.08
CA GLU A 1026 7.48 -17.55 4.10
C GLU A 1026 8.31 -16.34 4.59
N LEU A 1027 8.28 -16.04 5.90
CA LEU A 1027 9.12 -15.01 6.55
C LEU A 1027 10.60 -15.41 6.63
N GLU A 1028 10.91 -16.65 7.01
CA GLU A 1028 12.28 -17.19 7.07
C GLU A 1028 12.95 -17.18 5.69
N VAL A 1029 12.23 -17.55 4.64
CA VAL A 1029 12.71 -17.51 3.24
C VAL A 1029 13.00 -16.07 2.80
N ALA A 1030 12.14 -15.11 3.16
CA ALA A 1030 12.38 -13.70 2.86
C ALA A 1030 13.63 -13.16 3.59
N GLU A 1031 13.80 -13.47 4.87
CA GLU A 1031 15.01 -13.16 5.64
C GLU A 1031 16.26 -13.74 4.98
N LEU A 1032 16.24 -15.04 4.67
CA LEU A 1032 17.41 -15.73 4.11
C LEU A 1032 17.76 -15.22 2.71
N LYS A 1033 16.78 -14.86 1.86
CA LYS A 1033 17.05 -14.15 0.59
C LYS A 1033 17.75 -12.80 0.84
N MET A 1034 17.23 -11.97 1.75
CA MET A 1034 17.83 -10.66 2.07
C MET A 1034 19.25 -10.78 2.67
N LEU A 1035 19.50 -11.76 3.55
CA LEU A 1035 20.83 -12.01 4.12
C LEU A 1035 21.81 -12.54 3.06
N ARG A 1036 21.39 -13.49 2.23
CA ARG A 1036 22.20 -14.04 1.12
C ARG A 1036 22.70 -12.95 0.17
N PHE A 1037 21.80 -12.09 -0.33
CA PHE A 1037 22.21 -10.95 -1.17
C PHE A 1037 23.16 -9.99 -0.45
N SER A 1038 22.92 -9.69 0.83
CA SER A 1038 23.80 -8.80 1.62
C SER A 1038 25.23 -9.37 1.73
N LEU A 1039 25.39 -10.69 1.84
CA LEU A 1039 26.69 -11.34 1.91
C LEU A 1039 27.30 -11.66 0.53
N GLY A 1040 26.58 -11.39 -0.58
CA GLY A 1040 27.01 -11.76 -1.93
C GLY A 1040 26.95 -13.27 -2.22
N VAL A 1041 26.16 -14.02 -1.42
CA VAL A 1041 26.02 -15.48 -1.50
C VAL A 1041 24.73 -15.84 -2.23
N THR A 1042 24.77 -16.81 -3.13
CA THR A 1042 23.64 -17.30 -3.94
C THR A 1042 23.00 -18.57 -3.34
N LYS A 1043 22.08 -19.24 -4.07
CA LYS A 1043 21.69 -20.64 -3.78
C LYS A 1043 22.77 -21.64 -4.25
N LEU A 1044 23.54 -21.31 -5.30
CA LEU A 1044 24.48 -22.21 -5.98
C LEU A 1044 25.72 -22.52 -5.14
N ASP A 1045 26.12 -21.62 -4.24
CA ASP A 1045 27.28 -21.79 -3.35
C ASP A 1045 27.07 -22.85 -2.25
N ARG A 1046 25.87 -23.44 -2.15
CA ARG A 1046 25.48 -24.52 -1.20
C ARG A 1046 25.70 -24.24 0.30
N ILE A 1047 26.05 -23.01 0.67
CA ILE A 1047 26.28 -22.59 2.07
C ILE A 1047 25.01 -22.80 2.92
N ARG A 1048 25.15 -23.46 4.08
CA ARG A 1048 24.07 -23.73 5.05
C ARG A 1048 23.48 -22.43 5.63
N ASN A 1049 22.18 -22.43 5.92
CA ASN A 1049 21.46 -21.25 6.42
C ASN A 1049 21.94 -20.80 7.81
N GLU A 1050 22.29 -21.76 8.67
CA GLU A 1050 22.88 -21.56 9.99
C GLU A 1050 24.21 -20.78 9.90
N TYR A 1051 25.06 -21.10 8.92
CA TYR A 1051 26.34 -20.42 8.72
C TYR A 1051 26.15 -18.97 8.27
N ILE A 1052 25.18 -18.71 7.37
CA ILE A 1052 24.82 -17.35 6.92
C ILE A 1052 24.28 -16.50 8.08
N ARG A 1053 23.41 -17.10 8.90
CA ARG A 1053 22.87 -16.49 10.12
C ARG A 1053 23.96 -16.21 11.16
N GLY A 1054 24.87 -17.16 11.40
CA GLY A 1054 26.04 -17.00 12.27
C GLY A 1054 26.98 -15.89 11.80
N THR A 1055 27.34 -15.89 10.52
CA THR A 1055 28.24 -14.91 9.87
C THR A 1055 27.69 -13.47 9.95
N ALA A 1056 26.37 -13.30 9.93
CA ALA A 1056 25.72 -12.00 10.16
C ALA A 1056 25.42 -11.70 11.65
N HIS A 1057 25.58 -12.68 12.56
CA HIS A 1057 25.08 -12.68 13.94
C HIS A 1057 23.56 -12.41 14.02
N VAL A 1058 22.78 -13.10 13.19
CA VAL A 1058 21.32 -12.94 13.04
C VAL A 1058 20.63 -14.25 13.38
N GLY A 1059 20.20 -14.42 14.64
CA GLY A 1059 19.32 -15.53 15.05
C GLY A 1059 17.96 -15.49 14.36
N ARG A 1060 17.24 -16.62 14.29
CA ARG A 1060 16.03 -16.85 13.47
C ARG A 1060 14.90 -15.84 13.71
N LEU A 1061 13.98 -15.69 12.76
CA LEU A 1061 12.91 -14.68 12.88
C LEU A 1061 11.79 -15.16 13.80
N GLY A 1062 11.39 -16.43 13.73
CA GLY A 1062 10.36 -17.01 14.59
C GLY A 1062 10.67 -16.84 16.08
N ASP A 1063 11.92 -17.08 16.49
CA ASP A 1063 12.42 -16.84 17.84
C ASP A 1063 12.24 -15.38 18.28
N LYS A 1064 12.39 -14.42 17.36
CA LYS A 1064 12.22 -12.98 17.64
C LYS A 1064 10.75 -12.52 17.61
N VAL A 1065 9.86 -13.23 16.92
CA VAL A 1065 8.40 -13.06 17.12
C VAL A 1065 8.00 -13.58 18.51
N ARG A 1066 8.51 -14.75 18.93
CA ARG A 1066 8.27 -15.29 20.28
C ARG A 1066 8.81 -14.37 21.38
N GLU A 1067 10.02 -13.84 21.22
CA GLU A 1067 10.60 -12.84 22.13
C GLU A 1067 9.78 -11.53 22.15
N ALA A 1068 9.25 -11.07 21.01
CA ALA A 1068 8.39 -9.89 20.94
C ALA A 1068 7.07 -10.11 21.70
N ARG A 1069 6.45 -11.28 21.55
CA ARG A 1069 5.26 -11.68 22.33
C ARG A 1069 5.54 -11.69 23.83
N LEU A 1070 6.62 -12.32 24.29
CA LEU A 1070 6.97 -12.36 25.72
C LEU A 1070 7.28 -10.95 26.28
N ARG A 1071 7.94 -10.10 25.49
CA ARG A 1071 8.20 -8.69 25.85
C ARG A 1071 6.90 -7.89 25.99
N TRP A 1072 5.92 -8.12 25.13
CA TRP A 1072 4.61 -7.46 25.18
C TRP A 1072 3.71 -8.05 26.28
N PHE A 1073 3.69 -9.36 26.49
CA PHE A 1073 3.02 -9.99 27.63
C PHE A 1073 3.53 -9.41 28.96
N GLY A 1074 4.85 -9.36 29.16
CA GLY A 1074 5.44 -8.72 30.35
C GLY A 1074 5.20 -7.21 30.43
N HIS A 1075 4.78 -6.55 29.34
CA HIS A 1075 4.35 -5.15 29.35
C HIS A 1075 2.89 -5.01 29.81
N VAL A 1076 2.00 -5.91 29.39
CA VAL A 1076 0.63 -6.03 29.91
C VAL A 1076 0.65 -6.40 31.40
N GLN A 1077 1.46 -7.38 31.80
CA GLN A 1077 1.61 -7.84 33.19
C GLN A 1077 2.20 -6.78 34.16
N ARG A 1078 2.74 -5.66 33.65
CA ARG A 1078 3.22 -4.51 34.45
C ARG A 1078 2.21 -3.36 34.54
N ARG A 1079 0.97 -3.58 34.11
CA ARG A 1079 -0.16 -2.70 34.46
C ARG A 1079 -0.62 -3.05 35.88
N GLU A 1080 -1.16 -2.08 36.61
CA GLU A 1080 -2.05 -2.43 37.71
C GLU A 1080 -3.22 -3.26 37.15
N LYS A 1081 -3.71 -4.26 37.89
CA LYS A 1081 -4.93 -4.97 37.46
C LYS A 1081 -6.09 -3.96 37.39
N PRO A 1082 -7.00 -4.06 36.40
CA PRO A 1082 -8.28 -3.39 36.52
C PRO A 1082 -8.98 -3.90 37.80
N PRO A 1083 -9.73 -3.05 38.51
CA PRO A 1083 -10.43 -3.48 39.71
C PRO A 1083 -11.52 -4.49 39.33
N VAL A 1084 -11.73 -5.50 40.17
CA VAL A 1084 -12.74 -6.55 39.91
C VAL A 1084 -14.13 -5.93 39.85
N THR A 1085 -14.77 -6.05 38.69
CA THR A 1085 -16.17 -5.66 38.46
C THR A 1085 -17.12 -6.83 38.66
N ILE A 1086 -18.37 -6.51 38.98
CA ILE A 1086 -19.47 -7.48 39.11
C ILE A 1086 -20.17 -7.57 37.75
N THR A 1087 -20.27 -8.78 37.19
CA THR A 1087 -20.83 -9.04 35.84
C THR A 1087 -22.25 -9.58 35.88
N LYS A 1088 -22.69 -10.15 37.00
CA LYS A 1088 -24.11 -10.41 37.33
C LYS A 1088 -24.41 -9.77 38.69
N LEU A 1089 -25.41 -8.90 38.71
CA LEU A 1089 -25.94 -8.24 39.91
C LEU A 1089 -26.76 -9.22 40.76
N LEU A 1090 -27.07 -8.84 41.99
CA LEU A 1090 -28.02 -9.58 42.83
C LEU A 1090 -29.46 -9.40 42.30
N ASP A 1091 -30.25 -10.46 42.48
CA ASP A 1091 -31.70 -10.49 42.27
C ASP A 1091 -32.41 -10.35 43.65
N ASP A 1092 -33.62 -9.80 43.69
CA ASP A 1092 -34.46 -9.70 44.90
C ASP A 1092 -35.25 -11.00 45.14
N TYR A 1093 -35.50 -11.37 46.40
CA TYR A 1093 -36.13 -12.65 46.78
C TYR A 1093 -37.26 -12.49 47.81
N GLN A 1094 -38.32 -13.28 47.66
CA GLN A 1094 -39.43 -13.43 48.61
C GLN A 1094 -39.65 -14.93 48.87
N VAL A 1095 -39.59 -15.35 50.15
CA VAL A 1095 -39.61 -16.76 50.59
C VAL A 1095 -40.42 -16.93 51.88
N VAL A 1096 -40.78 -18.16 52.26
CA VAL A 1096 -41.40 -18.42 53.58
C VAL A 1096 -40.39 -18.93 54.61
N VAL A 1097 -40.68 -18.73 55.90
CA VAL A 1097 -39.82 -19.19 57.02
C VAL A 1097 -39.48 -20.68 56.87
N GLY A 1098 -38.18 -20.98 56.98
CA GLY A 1098 -37.61 -22.32 56.85
C GLY A 1098 -37.24 -22.75 55.42
N GLU A 1099 -37.24 -21.84 54.44
CA GLU A 1099 -36.71 -22.08 53.09
C GLU A 1099 -35.23 -21.66 52.95
N ARG A 1100 -34.54 -22.20 51.94
CA ARG A 1100 -33.14 -21.91 51.64
C ARG A 1100 -33.03 -20.85 50.54
N VAL A 1101 -32.25 -19.80 50.79
CA VAL A 1101 -32.01 -18.70 49.85
C VAL A 1101 -30.60 -18.82 49.26
N GLU A 1102 -30.43 -18.53 47.96
CA GLU A 1102 -29.12 -18.49 47.31
C GLU A 1102 -28.91 -17.18 46.53
N PHE A 1103 -28.30 -16.19 47.18
CA PHE A 1103 -27.87 -14.95 46.53
C PHE A 1103 -26.62 -15.19 45.68
N GLU A 1104 -26.64 -14.79 44.41
CA GLU A 1104 -25.62 -15.14 43.42
C GLU A 1104 -25.08 -13.89 42.71
N VAL A 1105 -23.74 -13.74 42.67
CA VAL A 1105 -23.07 -12.75 41.83
C VAL A 1105 -22.00 -13.42 40.95
N GLU A 1106 -21.79 -12.88 39.76
CA GLU A 1106 -20.61 -13.21 38.94
C GLU A 1106 -19.63 -12.03 38.94
N VAL A 1107 -18.33 -12.32 38.88
CA VAL A 1107 -17.26 -11.33 38.92
C VAL A 1107 -16.23 -11.53 37.82
N SER A 1108 -15.55 -10.46 37.39
CA SER A 1108 -14.66 -10.47 36.22
C SER A 1108 -13.27 -11.10 36.42
N ASP A 1109 -12.95 -11.62 37.62
CA ASP A 1109 -11.71 -12.35 37.91
C ASP A 1109 -11.96 -13.55 38.85
N ASP A 1110 -11.60 -14.75 38.42
CA ASP A 1110 -11.61 -15.97 39.25
C ASP A 1110 -10.68 -15.86 40.46
N GLY A 1111 -9.70 -14.95 40.45
CA GLY A 1111 -8.89 -14.60 41.62
C GLY A 1111 -9.61 -13.77 42.69
N ALA A 1112 -10.84 -13.29 42.44
CA ALA A 1112 -11.48 -12.28 43.28
C ALA A 1112 -11.90 -12.76 44.69
N GLN A 1113 -12.01 -11.78 45.59
CA GLN A 1113 -12.80 -11.88 46.81
C GLN A 1113 -14.04 -10.99 46.65
N VAL A 1114 -15.19 -11.50 47.09
CA VAL A 1114 -16.44 -10.75 47.27
C VAL A 1114 -16.66 -10.65 48.77
N ILE A 1115 -16.84 -9.44 49.28
CA ILE A 1115 -17.25 -9.16 50.64
C ILE A 1115 -18.77 -9.10 50.64
N TRP A 1116 -19.41 -9.80 51.57
CA TRP A 1116 -20.86 -9.84 51.70
C TRP A 1116 -21.28 -9.10 52.97
N CYS A 1117 -22.30 -8.26 52.89
CA CYS A 1117 -22.88 -7.56 54.03
C CYS A 1117 -24.40 -7.75 54.09
N TYR A 1118 -24.96 -7.63 55.29
CA TYR A 1118 -26.39 -7.48 55.55
C TYR A 1118 -26.57 -6.18 56.35
N GLU A 1119 -27.47 -5.29 55.93
CA GLU A 1119 -27.65 -3.96 56.54
C GLU A 1119 -26.31 -3.20 56.75
N GLU A 1120 -25.49 -3.18 55.69
CA GLU A 1120 -24.10 -2.68 55.62
C GLU A 1120 -23.05 -3.35 56.55
N GLN A 1121 -23.44 -4.31 57.41
CA GLN A 1121 -22.52 -5.02 58.30
C GLN A 1121 -21.90 -6.27 57.63
N GLU A 1122 -20.56 -6.40 57.64
CA GLU A 1122 -19.84 -7.50 56.99
C GLU A 1122 -20.11 -8.87 57.65
N LEU A 1123 -20.54 -9.84 56.84
CA LEU A 1123 -20.88 -11.19 57.28
C LEU A 1123 -19.62 -12.06 57.43
N SER A 1124 -19.33 -12.48 58.65
CA SER A 1124 -18.15 -13.31 58.94
C SER A 1124 -18.28 -14.75 58.42
N ARG A 1125 -17.14 -15.40 58.20
CA ARG A 1125 -17.08 -16.84 57.90
C ARG A 1125 -17.21 -17.72 59.15
N ASP A 1126 -17.04 -17.14 60.33
CA ASP A 1126 -17.06 -17.88 61.60
C ASP A 1126 -18.48 -18.04 62.18
N ASP A 1127 -19.48 -17.31 61.67
CA ASP A 1127 -20.92 -17.46 62.01
C ASP A 1127 -21.55 -18.71 61.33
N SER A 1128 -20.79 -19.81 61.29
CA SER A 1128 -20.82 -20.84 60.25
C SER A 1128 -21.99 -21.84 60.32
N ARG A 1129 -23.10 -21.48 60.97
CA ARG A 1129 -24.33 -22.29 61.03
C ARG A 1129 -25.43 -21.76 60.11
N HIS A 1130 -25.53 -20.45 59.96
CA HIS A 1130 -26.64 -19.80 59.26
C HIS A 1130 -26.28 -19.49 57.80
N TYR A 1131 -25.24 -18.66 57.61
CA TYR A 1131 -24.72 -18.29 56.31
C TYR A 1131 -23.64 -19.26 55.82
N ARG A 1132 -23.64 -19.54 54.51
CA ARG A 1132 -22.64 -20.39 53.85
C ARG A 1132 -22.21 -19.79 52.52
N PHE A 1133 -20.93 -19.47 52.40
CA PHE A 1133 -20.33 -18.94 51.18
C PHE A 1133 -19.83 -20.07 50.26
N LYS A 1134 -20.13 -19.96 48.96
CA LYS A 1134 -19.62 -20.83 47.91
C LYS A 1134 -18.91 -20.00 46.83
N LYS A 1135 -17.91 -20.59 46.17
CA LYS A 1135 -17.24 -20.03 45.00
C LYS A 1135 -16.97 -21.14 43.97
N ASP A 1136 -17.53 -20.98 42.78
CA ASP A 1136 -17.34 -21.87 41.63
C ASP A 1136 -16.81 -21.03 40.44
N GLY A 1137 -15.50 -20.81 40.39
CA GLY A 1137 -14.90 -19.97 39.36
C GLY A 1137 -15.29 -18.48 39.51
N LEU A 1138 -15.82 -17.90 38.42
CA LEU A 1138 -16.34 -16.53 38.38
C LEU A 1138 -17.61 -16.33 39.23
N ARG A 1139 -18.31 -17.40 39.61
CA ARG A 1139 -19.57 -17.36 40.36
C ARG A 1139 -19.32 -17.44 41.87
N HIS A 1140 -19.82 -16.45 42.60
CA HIS A 1140 -19.83 -16.39 44.06
C HIS A 1140 -21.28 -16.48 44.55
N THR A 1141 -21.53 -17.22 45.63
CA THR A 1141 -22.88 -17.45 46.15
C THR A 1141 -22.91 -17.37 47.68
N LEU A 1142 -23.83 -16.59 48.23
CA LEU A 1142 -24.21 -16.58 49.64
C LEU A 1142 -25.47 -17.44 49.80
N ILE A 1143 -25.40 -18.46 50.65
CA ILE A 1143 -26.50 -19.38 50.92
C ILE A 1143 -26.97 -19.18 52.36
N ILE A 1144 -28.26 -18.89 52.55
CA ILE A 1144 -28.94 -18.89 53.86
C ILE A 1144 -29.62 -20.25 54.01
N GLN A 1145 -29.33 -20.99 55.08
CA GLN A 1145 -29.76 -22.40 55.17
C GLN A 1145 -31.23 -22.57 55.55
N GLU A 1146 -31.73 -21.80 56.52
CA GLU A 1146 -33.14 -21.80 56.95
C GLU A 1146 -33.56 -20.35 57.21
N ALA A 1147 -34.22 -19.69 56.25
CA ALA A 1147 -34.59 -18.29 56.34
C ALA A 1147 -35.56 -18.02 57.50
N THR A 1148 -35.26 -17.01 58.31
CA THR A 1148 -36.06 -16.56 59.45
C THR A 1148 -36.67 -15.19 59.19
N LEU A 1149 -37.63 -14.74 60.02
CA LEU A 1149 -38.17 -13.37 59.90
C LEU A 1149 -37.07 -12.30 60.09
N GLU A 1150 -36.05 -12.62 60.88
CA GLU A 1150 -34.90 -11.75 61.19
C GLU A 1150 -33.90 -11.64 60.01
N ASP A 1151 -34.01 -12.49 58.98
CA ASP A 1151 -33.19 -12.40 57.76
C ASP A 1151 -33.73 -11.40 56.73
N THR A 1152 -34.91 -10.83 56.95
CA THR A 1152 -35.53 -9.83 56.07
C THR A 1152 -34.66 -8.57 56.06
N GLY A 1153 -34.34 -8.04 54.88
CA GLY A 1153 -33.50 -6.83 54.72
C GLY A 1153 -32.62 -6.85 53.47
N MET A 1154 -31.70 -5.89 53.40
CA MET A 1154 -30.87 -5.62 52.22
C MET A 1154 -29.52 -6.34 52.31
N TYR A 1155 -29.27 -7.25 51.37
CA TYR A 1155 -27.99 -7.96 51.22
C TYR A 1155 -27.13 -7.27 50.17
N HIS A 1156 -25.86 -7.05 50.48
CA HIS A 1156 -24.90 -6.36 49.63
C HIS A 1156 -23.71 -7.27 49.29
N ALA A 1157 -23.21 -7.16 48.07
CA ALA A 1157 -21.97 -7.80 47.62
C ALA A 1157 -21.01 -6.74 47.06
N TYR A 1158 -19.83 -6.61 47.69
CA TYR A 1158 -18.79 -5.64 47.35
C TYR A 1158 -17.57 -6.32 46.71
N THR A 1159 -17.00 -5.65 45.71
CA THR A 1159 -15.69 -5.99 45.12
C THR A 1159 -14.78 -4.75 45.09
N THR A 1160 -13.52 -4.92 44.71
CA THR A 1160 -12.56 -3.80 44.53
C THR A 1160 -12.96 -2.78 43.46
N GLY A 1161 -14.01 -3.02 42.67
CA GLY A 1161 -14.41 -2.22 41.52
C GLY A 1161 -15.91 -1.98 41.38
N GLY A 1162 -16.71 -2.28 42.41
CA GLY A 1162 -18.15 -2.07 42.40
C GLY A 1162 -18.85 -2.70 43.59
N HIS A 1163 -20.15 -2.51 43.68
CA HIS A 1163 -21.02 -3.25 44.57
C HIS A 1163 -22.38 -3.48 43.91
N THR A 1164 -23.13 -4.44 44.45
CA THR A 1164 -24.52 -4.71 44.09
C THR A 1164 -25.30 -5.03 45.37
N LYS A 1165 -26.62 -4.93 45.32
CA LYS A 1165 -27.52 -5.20 46.44
C LYS A 1165 -28.79 -5.92 45.96
N GLY A 1166 -29.41 -6.70 46.82
CA GLY A 1166 -30.71 -7.31 46.61
C GLY A 1166 -31.46 -7.45 47.94
N GLU A 1167 -32.78 -7.33 47.90
CA GLU A 1167 -33.66 -7.38 49.07
C GLU A 1167 -34.15 -8.82 49.32
N LEU A 1168 -34.21 -9.23 50.59
CA LEU A 1168 -34.87 -10.46 51.03
C LEU A 1168 -36.11 -10.13 51.85
N ILE A 1169 -37.23 -10.75 51.52
CA ILE A 1169 -38.48 -10.70 52.28
C ILE A 1169 -38.84 -12.12 52.74
N VAL A 1170 -38.96 -12.34 54.06
CA VAL A 1170 -39.30 -13.66 54.63
C VAL A 1170 -40.68 -13.62 55.29
N GLU A 1171 -41.60 -14.46 54.81
CA GLU A 1171 -42.98 -14.52 55.29
C GLU A 1171 -43.23 -15.63 56.33
N GLY A 1172 -43.95 -15.28 57.41
CA GLY A 1172 -44.26 -16.20 58.50
C GLY A 1172 -45.28 -17.28 58.13
N ARG A 1173 -44.98 -18.55 58.43
CA ARG A 1173 -45.89 -19.69 58.20
C ARG A 1173 -47.15 -19.61 59.07
N TYR A 1174 -48.25 -19.11 58.51
CA TYR A 1174 -49.58 -19.29 59.09
C TYR A 1174 -50.15 -20.69 58.81
N LEU A 1175 -50.29 -21.50 59.86
CA LEU A 1175 -51.04 -22.75 59.84
C LEU A 1175 -52.43 -22.54 60.46
N SER A 1176 -53.48 -22.54 59.64
CA SER A 1176 -54.86 -22.65 60.13
C SER A 1176 -55.78 -23.33 59.12
N ASP A 1177 -56.10 -24.60 59.39
CA ASP A 1177 -57.14 -25.34 58.69
C ASP A 1177 -58.53 -24.82 59.10
N ARG A 1178 -59.31 -24.21 58.18
CA ARG A 1178 -60.79 -24.26 58.21
C ARG A 1178 -61.50 -23.74 56.94
N MET A 1179 -62.06 -24.71 56.20
CA MET A 1179 -63.35 -24.67 55.49
C MET A 1179 -63.70 -23.55 54.48
N LYS A 1180 -63.69 -23.95 53.20
CA LYS A 1180 -64.80 -23.81 52.21
C LYS A 1180 -65.51 -22.45 52.06
N ASN A 1181 -65.20 -21.74 50.98
CA ASN A 1181 -66.11 -21.42 49.84
C ASN A 1181 -65.31 -20.57 48.82
N SER A 1182 -65.01 -21.04 47.61
CA SER A 1182 -65.88 -21.27 46.43
C SER A 1182 -66.05 -20.04 45.52
N VAL A 1183 -66.07 -20.27 44.20
CA VAL A 1183 -66.46 -19.36 43.09
C VAL A 1183 -65.39 -18.39 42.53
N LEU A 1184 -65.34 -18.34 41.17
CA LEU A 1184 -64.66 -17.40 40.25
C LEU A 1184 -63.12 -17.40 40.05
N TYR A 1185 -62.70 -18.16 39.01
CA TYR A 1185 -62.11 -17.66 37.73
C TYR A 1185 -60.67 -18.06 37.29
N LYS A 1186 -60.64 -18.71 36.11
CA LYS A 1186 -59.59 -18.78 35.07
C LYS A 1186 -58.25 -19.51 35.32
N ILE A 1187 -58.27 -20.82 35.04
CA ILE A 1187 -57.22 -21.53 34.27
C ILE A 1187 -57.91 -22.25 33.10
N CYS A 1188 -57.43 -22.03 31.86
CA CYS A 1188 -57.62 -22.81 30.61
C CYS A 1188 -57.19 -21.95 29.39
N VAL A 1189 -56.67 -22.43 28.26
CA VAL A 1189 -56.51 -23.81 27.70
C VAL A 1189 -55.13 -23.93 27.02
N GLN A 1190 -54.57 -25.15 26.93
CA GLN A 1190 -53.50 -25.51 25.97
C GLN A 1190 -53.89 -26.83 25.27
N LEU A 1191 -54.07 -26.81 23.93
CA LEU A 1191 -54.33 -27.97 23.03
C LEU A 1191 -55.69 -28.70 23.28
N CYS A 1192 -56.37 -29.34 22.30
CA CYS A 1192 -55.87 -29.98 21.08
C CYS A 1192 -56.94 -30.15 19.96
N LEU A 1193 -56.51 -30.05 18.69
CA LEU A 1193 -56.96 -30.77 17.47
C LEU A 1193 -58.41 -30.70 16.87
N THR A 1194 -58.40 -30.71 15.52
CA THR A 1194 -59.34 -31.34 14.53
C THR A 1194 -60.64 -30.66 14.02
N THR A 1195 -60.61 -30.42 12.69
CA THR A 1195 -61.66 -30.54 11.64
C THR A 1195 -62.60 -29.37 11.23
N THR A 1196 -62.44 -29.01 9.94
CA THR A 1196 -63.45 -28.62 8.90
C THR A 1196 -64.15 -27.25 8.85
N LEU A 1197 -64.02 -26.64 7.65
CA LEU A 1197 -65.02 -25.88 6.87
C LEU A 1197 -65.59 -24.55 7.42
N SER A 1198 -65.02 -23.43 6.96
CA SER A 1198 -65.59 -22.61 5.87
C SER A 1198 -64.70 -21.38 5.55
N SER A 1199 -65.01 -20.67 4.47
CA SER A 1199 -64.26 -19.54 3.89
C SER A 1199 -65.16 -18.31 3.69
N PRO A 1200 -64.71 -17.21 3.06
CA PRO A 1200 -63.58 -16.32 3.39
C PRO A 1200 -64.08 -14.87 3.61
N VAL A 1201 -63.19 -13.89 3.88
CA VAL A 1201 -63.32 -12.49 3.40
C VAL A 1201 -62.01 -11.69 3.65
N SER A 1202 -61.83 -10.60 2.88
CA SER A 1202 -60.77 -9.56 2.96
C SER A 1202 -60.79 -8.79 4.30
N VAL A 1203 -59.77 -8.00 4.70
CA VAL A 1203 -58.86 -7.11 3.94
C VAL A 1203 -57.42 -7.24 4.42
#